data_AF-A0A918XT58-F1
#
_entry.id   AF-A0A918XT58-F1
#
_cell.length_a   1.000
_cell.length_b   1.000
_cell.length_c   1.000
_cell.angle_alpha   90.00
_cell.angle_beta   90.00
_cell.angle_gamma   90.00
#
_symmetry.space_group_name_H-M   'P 1'
#
loop_
_entity.id
_entity.type
_entity.pdbx_description
1 polymer ?
#
loop_
_entity_poly.entity_id
_entity_poly.type
_entity_poly.pdbx_seq_one_letter_code
_entity_poly.pdbx_strand_id
1 'polypeptide(L)'
;MLRPRTTQSPNDAFGPGGRPGVDVSIQSQRSVDGTGNNETDIDLGSAGSTMIRLGDADYTDGIGSIDAGLPNARTISNTLFDQTESVEDPNGYSDFLWAWGQLVDHDITLTPTGTEHADIAVPAGDPDFDPTGTGTVTLSFTRSEVADGTGETVAREQVNDITTYIDGSFIYGSDEATRQSLVDDTGRIVLDDDGFLPLDETGQVMAGDVRAGENVALTSLQTVMAREHNRWVDLIQAQNPGMTGDELFAAARVRVEAVVQAVTYNEFLPKLVGADAIADYTGYDSTIDPSIATEFATAAYRFGHSMLSSSLLRLNADGSSIDAGAIELSDAFFNPDAITENGGIDPILRGLGAQTAQAADTFVVDDVRSFLFGAPGAGGLDLVSLNIQRGRDHGLPDYNDLREAVGLERVTSFDEITSDATIAAKLEALYGNVDSIDAWVGGLAEDAVDGGVLGELFATVVIDQFTRLRDGDRLWSQAVLGDQEADRIWGTTLSDLIERNTDVGILQEDAFTAYARVGGTAGADTLIGSAGEDLVLGGGGNDVLSGGAGTDELHGQDGMDTLNGGAGDDLLVGGRGPDMFVFEADFGDDRIRGLDTGDRIDLSRIASVTSVDDVEVVETADGLVLMVAEEGTITLLGTRFEPNQLDGYLLI
;
A
#
# COMPACT_ATOMS: atom_id res chain seq x y z
N MET A 1 -10.84 8.65 11.31
CA MET A 1 -9.90 9.65 11.88
C MET A 1 -8.58 8.96 12.21
N LEU A 2 -7.52 9.26 11.47
CA LEU A 2 -6.16 8.81 11.78
C LEU A 2 -5.78 9.27 13.19
N ARG A 3 -5.25 8.37 14.02
CA ARG A 3 -4.72 8.77 15.34
C ARG A 3 -3.51 9.68 15.11
N PRO A 4 -3.37 10.82 15.81
CA PRO A 4 -2.21 11.68 15.66
C PRO A 4 -0.91 10.91 15.96
N ARG A 5 0.11 11.07 15.11
CA ARG A 5 1.47 10.56 15.32
C ARG A 5 1.92 11.00 16.72
N THR A 6 2.21 10.05 17.61
CA THR A 6 2.66 10.39 18.96
C THR A 6 3.93 11.22 18.87
N THR A 7 4.10 12.20 19.77
CA THR A 7 5.21 13.18 19.78
C THR A 7 6.60 12.57 20.05
N GLN A 8 6.72 11.25 20.09
CA GLN A 8 7.99 10.54 20.18
C GLN A 8 8.39 10.09 18.78
N SER A 9 9.63 10.37 18.39
CA SER A 9 10.24 9.72 17.23
C SER A 9 9.96 8.21 17.30
N PRO A 10 9.76 7.51 16.17
CA PRO A 10 9.69 6.05 16.14
C PRO A 10 10.91 5.39 16.80
N ASN A 11 12.05 6.09 16.81
CA ASN A 11 13.27 5.69 17.52
C ASN A 11 13.19 5.89 19.05
N ASP A 12 12.35 6.80 19.53
CA ASP A 12 12.18 7.18 20.94
C ASP A 12 11.10 6.39 21.68
N ALA A 13 10.29 5.57 20.99
CA ALA A 13 9.34 4.66 21.63
C ALA A 13 10.02 3.65 22.61
N PHE A 14 11.35 3.56 22.57
CA PHE A 14 12.17 2.73 23.47
C PHE A 14 13.31 3.49 24.19
N GLY A 15 13.21 4.82 24.25
CA GLY A 15 14.22 5.73 24.83
C GLY A 15 14.69 5.35 26.25
N PRO A 16 15.89 5.83 26.67
CA PRO A 16 16.55 5.40 27.90
C PRO A 16 15.95 6.12 29.11
N GLY A 17 14.87 5.58 29.69
CA GLY A 17 14.32 6.18 30.92
C GLY A 17 13.09 5.51 31.55
N GLY A 18 12.38 4.64 30.83
CA GLY A 18 11.22 3.96 31.38
C GLY A 18 10.48 3.18 30.30
N ARG A 19 11.00 2.01 29.95
CA ARG A 19 10.34 1.11 28.99
C ARG A 19 9.15 0.44 29.70
N PRO A 20 7.91 0.55 29.21
CA PRO A 20 6.97 -0.54 29.40
C PRO A 20 7.60 -1.76 28.73
N GLY A 21 7.90 -2.82 29.51
CA GLY A 21 8.54 -4.02 28.98
C GLY A 21 7.72 -4.65 27.85
N VAL A 22 8.39 -5.28 26.88
CA VAL A 22 7.72 -6.16 25.90
C VAL A 22 7.20 -7.38 26.65
N ASP A 23 5.91 -7.72 26.50
CA ASP A 23 5.37 -8.93 27.11
C ASP A 23 5.81 -10.17 26.31
N VAL A 24 6.94 -10.75 26.74
CA VAL A 24 7.54 -11.94 26.11
C VAL A 24 6.78 -13.23 26.39
N SER A 25 5.72 -13.21 27.22
CA SER A 25 4.82 -14.36 27.33
C SER A 25 3.91 -14.49 26.10
N ILE A 26 3.75 -13.40 25.34
CA ILE A 26 3.05 -13.38 24.07
C ILE A 26 4.04 -13.78 22.98
N GLN A 27 3.90 -15.01 22.49
CA GLN A 27 4.66 -15.56 21.38
C GLN A 27 3.67 -15.95 20.28
N SER A 28 4.11 -15.90 19.01
CA SER A 28 3.30 -16.41 17.91
C SER A 28 2.91 -17.86 18.19
N GLN A 29 1.60 -18.09 18.27
CA GLN A 29 1.01 -19.43 18.35
C GLN A 29 0.55 -19.92 16.98
N ARG A 30 0.80 -19.12 15.94
CA ARG A 30 0.43 -19.39 14.57
C ARG A 30 1.37 -20.44 14.00
N SER A 31 0.82 -21.49 13.41
CA SER A 31 1.61 -22.37 12.56
C SER A 31 2.07 -21.61 11.31
N VAL A 32 3.12 -22.07 10.65
CA VAL A 32 3.61 -21.43 9.43
C VAL A 32 2.59 -21.52 8.30
N ASP A 33 1.85 -22.64 8.24
CA ASP A 33 0.84 -22.91 7.22
C ASP A 33 -0.58 -22.42 7.61
N GLY A 34 -0.73 -21.69 8.72
CA GLY A 34 -2.02 -21.15 9.16
C GLY A 34 -2.97 -22.16 9.83
N THR A 35 -2.66 -23.46 9.82
CA THR A 35 -3.46 -24.49 10.49
C THR A 35 -3.68 -24.22 12.00
N GLY A 36 -4.86 -24.56 12.48
CA GLY A 36 -5.24 -24.41 13.88
C GLY A 36 -5.53 -22.98 14.33
N ASN A 37 -5.65 -22.04 13.39
CA ASN A 37 -6.19 -20.72 13.69
C ASN A 37 -7.66 -20.83 14.14
N ASN A 38 -8.52 -21.49 13.36
CA ASN A 38 -9.86 -21.83 13.85
C ASN A 38 -9.83 -23.12 14.70
N GLU A 39 -10.49 -23.10 15.87
CA GLU A 39 -10.45 -24.23 16.82
C GLU A 39 -11.39 -25.39 16.44
N THR A 40 -12.40 -25.12 15.61
CA THR A 40 -13.40 -26.10 15.19
C THR A 40 -13.05 -26.71 13.83
N ASP A 41 -12.62 -25.86 12.89
CA ASP A 41 -12.13 -26.28 11.59
C ASP A 41 -10.63 -25.98 11.49
N ILE A 42 -9.82 -26.99 11.75
CA ILE A 42 -8.37 -26.82 11.94
C ILE A 42 -7.65 -26.41 10.64
N ASP A 43 -8.25 -26.66 9.48
CA ASP A 43 -7.65 -26.39 8.17
C ASP A 43 -8.21 -25.08 7.54
N LEU A 44 -9.13 -24.40 8.24
CA LEU A 44 -9.75 -23.18 7.73
C LEU A 44 -8.69 -22.07 7.55
N GLY A 45 -8.57 -21.54 6.32
CA GLY A 45 -7.62 -20.49 5.97
C GLY A 45 -6.15 -20.94 5.90
N SER A 46 -5.86 -22.24 6.02
CA SER A 46 -4.49 -22.75 5.90
C SER A 46 -3.97 -22.67 4.46
N ALA A 47 -2.66 -22.75 4.30
CA ALA A 47 -2.01 -22.92 3.00
C ALA A 47 -2.56 -24.17 2.28
N GLY A 48 -2.79 -24.05 0.98
CA GLY A 48 -3.42 -25.07 0.13
C GLY A 48 -4.94 -25.19 0.28
N SER A 49 -5.59 -24.32 1.05
CA SER A 49 -7.06 -24.34 1.21
C SER A 49 -7.78 -23.96 -0.09
N THR A 50 -8.98 -24.50 -0.28
CA THR A 50 -9.83 -24.15 -1.42
C THR A 50 -10.40 -22.75 -1.22
N MET A 51 -10.33 -21.91 -2.25
CA MET A 51 -10.95 -20.59 -2.25
C MET A 51 -12.48 -20.72 -2.18
N ILE A 52 -13.14 -19.77 -1.52
CA ILE A 52 -14.60 -19.69 -1.52
C ILE A 52 -15.09 -18.89 -2.74
N ARG A 53 -16.41 -18.85 -2.92
CA ARG A 53 -17.05 -18.02 -3.95
C ARG A 53 -18.11 -17.13 -3.35
N LEU A 54 -18.17 -15.89 -3.84
CA LEU A 54 -19.25 -14.96 -3.59
C LEU A 54 -20.42 -15.20 -4.56
N GLY A 55 -20.14 -15.61 -5.80
CA GLY A 55 -21.13 -15.96 -6.83
C GLY A 55 -21.02 -17.39 -7.35
N ASP A 56 -22.00 -17.81 -8.15
CA ASP A 56 -21.96 -19.14 -8.78
C ASP A 56 -20.85 -19.22 -9.83
N ALA A 57 -20.18 -20.37 -9.95
CA ALA A 57 -19.15 -20.58 -10.98
C ALA A 57 -19.76 -20.53 -12.39
N ASP A 58 -19.23 -19.66 -13.25
CA ASP A 58 -19.67 -19.51 -14.64
C ASP A 58 -18.73 -20.21 -15.62
N TYR A 59 -19.06 -21.47 -15.93
CA TYR A 59 -18.44 -22.24 -17.00
C TYR A 59 -19.52 -22.68 -17.99
N THR A 60 -19.18 -22.68 -19.28
CA THR A 60 -20.14 -23.05 -20.35
C THR A 60 -20.72 -24.47 -20.22
N ASP A 61 -19.97 -25.39 -19.62
CA ASP A 61 -20.40 -26.76 -19.32
C ASP A 61 -20.79 -26.98 -17.86
N GLY A 62 -20.74 -25.93 -17.03
CA GLY A 62 -20.92 -25.97 -15.58
C GLY A 62 -19.79 -26.69 -14.82
N ILE A 63 -18.68 -27.01 -15.50
CA ILE A 63 -17.57 -27.78 -14.92
C ILE A 63 -16.25 -27.01 -14.99
N GLY A 64 -15.86 -26.52 -16.16
CA GLY A 64 -14.55 -25.88 -16.31
C GLY A 64 -14.24 -25.35 -17.70
N SER A 65 -15.16 -25.45 -18.65
CA SER A 65 -14.97 -24.96 -20.02
C SER A 65 -15.14 -23.44 -20.09
N ILE A 66 -14.05 -22.73 -20.39
CA ILE A 66 -14.00 -21.29 -20.62
C ILE A 66 -14.95 -20.90 -21.76
N ASP A 67 -15.70 -19.80 -21.60
CA ASP A 67 -16.59 -19.31 -22.65
C ASP A 67 -15.84 -18.73 -23.85
N ALA A 68 -15.98 -19.39 -25.00
CA ALA A 68 -15.43 -18.95 -26.27
C ALA A 68 -16.34 -17.94 -27.01
N GLY A 69 -17.54 -17.68 -26.49
CA GLY A 69 -18.50 -16.69 -27.00
C GLY A 69 -18.18 -15.25 -26.58
N LEU A 70 -17.41 -15.06 -25.52
CA LEU A 70 -16.98 -13.74 -25.04
C LEU A 70 -15.97 -13.07 -25.99
N PRO A 71 -15.88 -11.73 -25.99
CA PRO A 71 -14.87 -11.03 -26.77
C PRO A 71 -13.46 -11.48 -26.42
N ASN A 72 -12.57 -11.53 -27.41
CA ASN A 72 -11.19 -11.94 -27.21
C ASN A 72 -10.46 -11.00 -26.23
N ALA A 73 -9.76 -11.57 -25.25
CA ALA A 73 -9.10 -10.81 -24.16
C ALA A 73 -8.11 -9.75 -24.68
N ARG A 74 -7.29 -10.07 -25.68
CA ARG A 74 -6.37 -9.10 -26.31
C ARG A 74 -7.11 -7.99 -27.08
N THR A 75 -8.26 -8.30 -27.66
CA THR A 75 -9.11 -7.30 -28.31
C THR A 75 -9.69 -6.33 -27.28
N ILE A 76 -10.12 -6.82 -26.11
CA ILE A 76 -10.58 -5.97 -24.99
C ILE A 76 -9.42 -5.10 -24.50
N SER A 77 -8.25 -5.70 -24.23
CA SER A 77 -7.04 -4.98 -23.81
C SER A 77 -6.68 -3.83 -24.76
N ASN A 78 -6.58 -4.10 -26.06
CA ASN A 78 -6.27 -3.08 -27.07
C ASN A 78 -7.31 -1.97 -27.21
N THR A 79 -8.59 -2.25 -26.94
CA THR A 79 -9.68 -1.30 -27.21
C THR A 79 -9.95 -0.42 -26.00
N LEU A 80 -9.94 -1.02 -24.81
CA LEU A 80 -10.35 -0.38 -23.58
C LEU A 80 -9.16 0.11 -22.76
N PHE A 81 -8.11 -0.71 -22.64
CA PHE A 81 -6.99 -0.51 -21.70
C PHE A 81 -5.75 0.17 -22.27
N ASP A 82 -5.80 0.66 -23.50
CA ASP A 82 -4.72 1.40 -24.13
C ASP A 82 -4.50 2.76 -23.46
N GLN A 83 -3.34 2.95 -22.84
CA GLN A 83 -2.94 4.18 -22.16
C GLN A 83 -1.84 4.91 -22.94
N THR A 84 -2.20 6.04 -23.57
CA THR A 84 -1.25 6.82 -24.39
C THR A 84 -0.62 8.01 -23.66
N GLU A 85 -1.17 8.37 -22.50
CA GLU A 85 -0.69 9.45 -21.65
C GLU A 85 -0.85 9.07 -20.18
N SER A 86 -0.11 9.75 -19.30
CA SER A 86 -0.25 9.50 -17.86
C SER A 86 -1.63 9.97 -17.38
N VAL A 87 -2.26 9.12 -16.57
CA VAL A 87 -3.53 9.39 -15.90
C VAL A 87 -3.24 9.18 -14.41
N GLU A 88 -2.84 10.25 -13.74
CA GLU A 88 -2.49 10.22 -12.32
C GLU A 88 -3.73 9.99 -11.46
N ASP A 89 -3.55 9.32 -10.33
CA ASP A 89 -4.60 9.13 -9.33
C ASP A 89 -5.17 10.50 -8.90
N PRO A 90 -6.51 10.70 -8.98
CA PRO A 90 -7.12 12.00 -8.74
C PRO A 90 -7.05 12.45 -7.27
N ASN A 91 -6.76 11.54 -6.33
CA ASN A 91 -6.56 11.87 -4.92
C ASN A 91 -5.09 12.14 -4.58
N GLY A 92 -4.19 12.06 -5.56
CA GLY A 92 -2.75 12.27 -5.34
C GLY A 92 -2.07 11.12 -4.59
N TYR A 93 -2.63 9.92 -4.61
CA TYR A 93 -2.02 8.79 -3.92
C TYR A 93 -0.71 8.35 -4.56
N SER A 94 0.23 7.93 -3.72
CA SER A 94 1.59 7.61 -4.12
C SER A 94 1.73 6.18 -4.63
N ASP A 95 2.85 5.89 -5.28
CA ASP A 95 3.20 4.52 -5.69
C ASP A 95 3.31 3.53 -4.51
N PHE A 96 3.40 4.00 -3.26
CA PHE A 96 3.28 3.10 -2.10
C PHE A 96 1.91 2.42 -2.03
N LEU A 97 0.85 3.01 -2.58
CA LEU A 97 -0.49 2.43 -2.55
C LEU A 97 -0.55 1.08 -3.28
N TRP A 98 -0.09 1.02 -4.53
CA TRP A 98 -0.05 -0.25 -5.26
C TRP A 98 1.05 -1.17 -4.73
N ALA A 99 2.19 -0.64 -4.27
CA ALA A 99 3.29 -1.47 -3.78
C ALA A 99 2.94 -2.19 -2.47
N TRP A 100 2.26 -1.51 -1.54
CA TRP A 100 1.73 -2.13 -0.33
C TRP A 100 0.56 -3.08 -0.65
N GLY A 101 -0.32 -2.70 -1.58
CA GLY A 101 -1.40 -3.58 -2.05
C GLY A 101 -0.87 -4.92 -2.58
N GLN A 102 0.20 -4.88 -3.38
CA GLN A 102 0.90 -6.08 -3.86
C GLN A 102 1.53 -6.88 -2.71
N LEU A 103 2.17 -6.21 -1.74
CA LEU A 103 2.74 -6.88 -0.57
C LEU A 103 1.66 -7.64 0.22
N VAL A 104 0.50 -7.02 0.44
CA VAL A 104 -0.63 -7.64 1.14
C VAL A 104 -1.25 -8.77 0.30
N ASP A 105 -1.38 -8.62 -1.02
CA ASP A 105 -1.81 -9.71 -1.90
C ASP A 105 -0.90 -10.93 -1.73
N HIS A 106 0.41 -10.70 -1.68
CA HIS A 106 1.40 -11.77 -1.52
C HIS A 106 1.47 -12.34 -0.10
N ASP A 107 0.77 -11.74 0.86
CA ASP A 107 0.59 -12.29 2.21
C ASP A 107 -0.63 -13.22 2.30
N ILE A 108 -1.64 -13.01 1.44
CA ILE A 108 -2.95 -13.63 1.61
C ILE A 108 -3.43 -14.43 0.40
N THR A 109 -2.92 -14.20 -0.82
CA THR A 109 -3.29 -14.95 -2.04
C THR A 109 -2.11 -15.42 -2.88
N LEU A 110 -2.13 -16.68 -3.29
CA LEU A 110 -1.29 -17.24 -4.35
C LEU A 110 -2.04 -18.35 -5.04
N THR A 111 -2.41 -18.17 -6.32
CA THR A 111 -3.01 -19.27 -7.09
C THR A 111 -1.93 -20.02 -7.88
N PRO A 112 -1.70 -21.32 -7.60
CA PRO A 112 -0.67 -22.08 -8.28
C PRO A 112 -1.04 -22.34 -9.74
N THR A 113 -0.02 -22.44 -10.60
CA THR A 113 -0.18 -22.67 -12.03
C THR A 113 -0.25 -24.16 -12.34
N GLY A 114 -1.26 -24.59 -13.08
CA GLY A 114 -1.44 -25.99 -13.48
C GLY A 114 -0.67 -26.35 -14.76
N THR A 115 -1.24 -27.30 -15.52
CA THR A 115 -0.60 -27.84 -16.74
C THR A 115 -1.47 -27.71 -18.00
N GLU A 116 -2.71 -27.28 -17.85
CA GLU A 116 -3.66 -27.12 -18.96
C GLU A 116 -3.47 -25.73 -19.61
N HIS A 117 -3.35 -25.69 -20.94
CA HIS A 117 -3.19 -24.44 -21.68
C HIS A 117 -4.52 -23.91 -22.20
N ALA A 118 -4.70 -22.58 -22.12
CA ALA A 118 -5.82 -21.84 -22.69
C ALA A 118 -5.33 -20.53 -23.32
N ASP A 119 -4.38 -20.67 -24.26
CA ASP A 119 -3.71 -19.56 -24.92
C ASP A 119 -4.67 -18.54 -25.54
N ILE A 120 -4.29 -17.27 -25.46
CA ILE A 120 -5.10 -16.15 -25.92
C ILE A 120 -4.73 -15.85 -27.38
N ALA A 121 -5.70 -15.91 -28.28
CA ALA A 121 -5.47 -15.56 -29.69
C ALA A 121 -5.11 -14.07 -29.83
N VAL A 122 -4.04 -13.77 -30.57
CA VAL A 122 -3.67 -12.40 -30.93
C VAL A 122 -4.40 -11.98 -32.20
N PRO A 123 -5.10 -10.82 -32.24
CA PRO A 123 -5.73 -10.32 -33.45
C PRO A 123 -4.73 -10.16 -34.61
N ALA A 124 -5.14 -10.55 -35.82
CA ALA A 124 -4.28 -10.39 -36.99
C ALA A 124 -3.96 -8.91 -37.24
N GLY A 125 -2.68 -8.56 -37.24
CA GLY A 125 -2.21 -7.18 -37.42
C GLY A 125 -2.09 -6.39 -36.12
N ASP A 126 -2.19 -7.05 -34.96
CA ASP A 126 -1.82 -6.48 -33.66
C ASP A 126 -0.40 -5.88 -33.73
N PRO A 127 -0.22 -4.59 -33.38
CA PRO A 127 1.04 -3.88 -33.60
C PRO A 127 2.21 -4.45 -32.79
N ASP A 128 1.94 -5.05 -31.64
CA ASP A 128 2.96 -5.48 -30.69
C ASP A 128 3.33 -6.95 -30.92
N PHE A 129 2.31 -7.80 -31.09
CA PHE A 129 2.48 -9.25 -31.08
C PHE A 129 2.36 -9.91 -32.46
N ASP A 130 1.56 -9.37 -33.39
CA ASP A 130 1.42 -9.90 -34.77
C ASP A 130 1.47 -8.80 -35.84
N PRO A 131 2.55 -7.98 -35.91
CA PRO A 131 2.61 -6.82 -36.80
C PRO A 131 2.60 -7.18 -38.29
N THR A 132 2.87 -8.45 -38.62
CA THR A 132 2.84 -8.96 -40.00
C THR A 132 1.48 -9.51 -40.42
N GLY A 133 0.51 -9.56 -39.49
CA GLY A 133 -0.85 -10.01 -39.74
C GLY A 133 -0.94 -11.48 -40.13
N THR A 134 -0.20 -12.35 -39.44
CA THR A 134 -0.27 -13.80 -39.69
C THR A 134 -1.61 -14.38 -39.27
N GLY A 135 -2.24 -13.84 -38.23
CA GLY A 135 -3.44 -14.36 -37.59
C GLY A 135 -3.22 -15.71 -36.89
N THR A 136 -1.96 -16.08 -36.60
CA THR A 136 -1.60 -17.35 -35.98
C THR A 136 -0.88 -17.21 -34.64
N VAL A 137 -0.58 -15.98 -34.22
CA VAL A 137 0.11 -15.70 -32.96
C VAL A 137 -0.86 -15.89 -31.80
N THR A 138 -0.35 -16.44 -30.70
CA THR A 138 -1.06 -16.53 -29.43
C THR A 138 -0.18 -16.00 -28.30
N LEU A 139 -0.79 -15.46 -27.26
CA LEU A 139 -0.14 -15.25 -25.97
C LEU A 139 -0.31 -16.52 -25.13
N SER A 140 0.79 -17.04 -24.60
CA SER A 140 0.76 -18.27 -23.79
C SER A 140 -0.02 -18.04 -22.51
N PHE A 141 -0.94 -18.95 -22.19
CA PHE A 141 -1.68 -18.92 -20.93
C PHE A 141 -1.85 -20.33 -20.38
N THR A 142 -1.44 -20.53 -19.13
CA THR A 142 -1.62 -21.78 -18.41
C THR A 142 -2.66 -21.59 -17.32
N ARG A 143 -3.68 -22.44 -17.33
CA ARG A 143 -4.76 -22.47 -16.33
C ARG A 143 -4.21 -22.80 -14.96
N SER A 144 -4.86 -22.27 -13.93
CA SER A 144 -4.50 -22.53 -12.53
C SER A 144 -4.71 -23.99 -12.15
N GLU A 145 -4.05 -24.45 -11.10
CA GLU A 145 -4.36 -25.77 -10.53
C GLU A 145 -5.81 -25.87 -10.06
N VAL A 146 -6.30 -27.10 -9.95
CA VAL A 146 -7.68 -27.41 -9.56
C VAL A 146 -7.68 -27.93 -8.15
N ALA A 147 -8.58 -27.43 -7.32
CA ALA A 147 -8.81 -27.99 -6.01
C ALA A 147 -9.27 -29.45 -6.10
N ASP A 148 -8.70 -30.30 -5.24
CA ASP A 148 -8.96 -31.74 -5.24
C ASP A 148 -10.46 -32.05 -5.16
N GLY A 149 -10.93 -32.90 -6.07
CA GLY A 149 -12.32 -33.32 -6.14
C GLY A 149 -13.25 -32.39 -6.93
N THR A 150 -12.72 -31.34 -7.55
CA THR A 150 -13.47 -30.40 -8.40
C THR A 150 -13.05 -30.50 -9.88
N GLY A 151 -13.80 -29.86 -10.79
CA GLY A 151 -13.44 -29.78 -12.22
C GLY A 151 -13.70 -31.05 -13.06
N GLU A 152 -14.30 -32.10 -12.49
CA GLU A 152 -14.74 -33.30 -13.24
C GLU A 152 -16.27 -33.45 -13.28
N THR A 153 -16.91 -33.41 -12.11
CA THR A 153 -18.38 -33.60 -11.96
C THR A 153 -19.08 -32.43 -11.26
N VAL A 154 -18.30 -31.55 -10.66
CA VAL A 154 -18.70 -30.28 -10.08
C VAL A 154 -17.80 -29.20 -10.67
N ALA A 155 -18.23 -27.94 -10.62
CA ALA A 155 -17.45 -26.82 -11.11
C ALA A 155 -16.03 -26.83 -10.52
N ARG A 156 -15.05 -26.44 -11.33
CA ARG A 156 -13.63 -26.31 -10.97
C ARG A 156 -13.49 -25.21 -9.93
N GLU A 157 -12.85 -25.55 -8.82
CA GLU A 157 -12.42 -24.58 -7.81
C GLU A 157 -10.90 -24.45 -7.82
N GLN A 158 -10.42 -23.34 -7.23
CA GLN A 158 -9.01 -23.02 -7.13
C GLN A 158 -8.56 -23.09 -5.68
N VAL A 159 -7.24 -23.28 -5.50
CA VAL A 159 -6.60 -23.30 -4.19
C VAL A 159 -5.82 -22.03 -3.97
N ASN A 160 -5.76 -21.62 -2.72
CA ASN A 160 -4.80 -20.64 -2.25
C ASN A 160 -3.58 -21.38 -1.70
N ASP A 161 -2.42 -21.27 -2.36
CA ASP A 161 -1.21 -22.01 -2.01
C ASP A 161 -0.52 -21.46 -0.75
N ILE A 162 -0.87 -20.24 -0.33
CA ILE A 162 -0.39 -19.59 0.89
C ILE A 162 -1.50 -19.45 1.93
N THR A 163 -1.13 -19.03 3.15
CA THR A 163 -2.11 -18.78 4.21
C THR A 163 -3.04 -17.64 3.82
N THR A 164 -4.28 -17.66 4.31
CA THR A 164 -5.24 -16.59 4.04
C THR A 164 -5.06 -15.39 4.98
N TYR A 165 -4.37 -15.58 6.10
CA TYR A 165 -4.26 -14.58 7.16
C TYR A 165 -3.22 -13.52 6.83
N ILE A 166 -3.44 -12.29 7.30
CA ILE A 166 -2.41 -11.24 7.31
C ILE A 166 -1.43 -11.55 8.44
N ASP A 167 -0.48 -12.43 8.14
CA ASP A 167 0.42 -13.04 9.12
C ASP A 167 1.91 -12.96 8.76
N GLY A 168 2.24 -12.14 7.76
CA GLY A 168 3.60 -11.94 7.29
C GLY A 168 4.18 -13.19 6.63
N SER A 169 3.34 -14.06 6.07
CA SER A 169 3.74 -15.24 5.30
C SER A 169 4.69 -14.86 4.15
N PHE A 170 4.56 -13.67 3.58
CA PHE A 170 5.52 -13.16 2.59
C PHE A 170 6.97 -13.03 3.12
N ILE A 171 7.16 -12.94 4.44
CA ILE A 171 8.47 -12.94 5.12
C ILE A 171 8.82 -14.34 5.65
N TYR A 172 7.84 -15.03 6.23
CA TYR A 172 8.08 -16.21 7.06
C TYR A 172 7.84 -17.54 6.34
N GLY A 173 7.23 -17.49 5.15
CA GLY A 173 6.78 -18.65 4.39
C GLY A 173 5.40 -19.15 4.84
N SER A 174 4.78 -19.94 3.97
CA SER A 174 3.56 -20.70 4.27
C SER A 174 3.80 -22.19 4.51
N ASP A 175 5.07 -22.60 4.57
CA ASP A 175 5.48 -23.96 4.94
C ASP A 175 6.77 -23.95 5.78
N GLU A 176 6.94 -25.00 6.59
CA GLU A 176 8.04 -25.09 7.54
C GLU A 176 9.42 -25.23 6.88
N ALA A 177 9.51 -25.77 5.66
CA ALA A 177 10.80 -25.89 4.97
C ALA A 177 11.28 -24.52 4.47
N THR A 178 10.38 -23.72 3.91
CA THR A 178 10.64 -22.32 3.56
C THR A 178 11.03 -21.53 4.80
N ARG A 179 10.25 -21.60 5.89
CA ARG A 179 10.58 -20.92 7.16
C ARG A 179 11.97 -21.28 7.70
N GLN A 180 12.36 -22.55 7.64
CA GLN A 180 13.68 -23.01 8.06
C GLN A 180 14.83 -22.45 7.24
N SER A 181 14.57 -22.09 5.97
CA SER A 181 15.59 -21.51 5.10
C SER A 181 15.80 -20.00 5.32
N LEU A 182 14.83 -19.32 5.92
CA LEU A 182 14.79 -17.86 6.05
C LEU A 182 15.22 -17.35 7.44
N VAL A 183 15.20 -18.20 8.46
CA VAL A 183 15.46 -17.81 9.86
C VAL A 183 16.73 -18.50 10.38
N ASP A 184 17.64 -17.74 10.99
CA ASP A 184 18.85 -18.28 11.61
C ASP A 184 18.66 -18.77 13.06
N ASP A 185 19.69 -19.41 13.63
CA ASP A 185 19.68 -19.95 15.01
C ASP A 185 19.48 -18.89 16.10
N THR A 186 19.59 -17.59 15.76
CA THR A 186 19.36 -16.47 16.68
C THR A 186 17.93 -15.94 16.62
N GLY A 187 17.10 -16.51 15.74
CA GLY A 187 15.73 -16.10 15.51
C GLY A 187 15.60 -14.91 14.55
N ARG A 188 16.67 -14.54 13.84
CA ARG A 188 16.69 -13.43 12.89
C ARG A 188 16.35 -13.91 11.48
N ILE A 189 15.75 -13.04 10.68
CA ILE A 189 15.66 -13.23 9.23
C ILE A 189 17.07 -13.09 8.63
N VAL A 190 17.44 -14.05 7.80
CA VAL A 190 18.70 -14.08 7.08
C VAL A 190 18.72 -12.92 6.08
N LEU A 191 19.76 -12.09 6.18
CA LEU A 191 20.08 -11.03 5.24
C LEU A 191 21.51 -11.23 4.74
N ASP A 192 21.83 -10.67 3.59
CA ASP A 192 23.21 -10.62 3.10
C ASP A 192 24.09 -9.62 3.89
N ASP A 193 25.36 -9.51 3.51
CA ASP A 193 26.33 -8.63 4.17
C ASP A 193 25.97 -7.13 4.06
N ASP A 194 25.14 -6.76 3.07
CA ASP A 194 24.65 -5.40 2.84
C ASP A 194 23.26 -5.16 3.46
N GLY A 195 22.69 -6.17 4.11
CA GLY A 195 21.41 -6.09 4.82
C GLY A 195 20.18 -6.16 3.90
N PHE A 196 20.31 -6.80 2.74
CA PHE A 196 19.21 -7.12 1.81
C PHE A 196 18.79 -8.59 1.91
N LEU A 197 17.60 -8.91 1.39
CA LEU A 197 17.18 -10.30 1.24
C LEU A 197 18.15 -11.03 0.29
N PRO A 198 18.67 -12.22 0.67
CA PRO A 198 19.67 -12.91 -0.13
C PRO A 198 19.05 -13.48 -1.41
N LEU A 199 19.90 -13.74 -2.40
CA LEU A 199 19.52 -14.49 -3.59
C LEU A 199 19.86 -15.97 -3.44
N ASP A 200 19.01 -16.84 -3.99
CA ASP A 200 19.27 -18.27 -4.06
C ASP A 200 20.27 -18.63 -5.18
N GLU A 201 20.56 -19.93 -5.36
CA GLU A 201 21.50 -20.40 -6.39
C GLU A 201 21.04 -20.11 -7.83
N THR A 202 19.76 -19.77 -8.02
CA THR A 202 19.15 -19.42 -9.32
C THR A 202 19.05 -17.92 -9.56
N GLY A 203 19.40 -17.10 -8.56
CA GLY A 203 19.31 -15.64 -8.60
C GLY A 203 17.95 -15.09 -8.19
N GLN A 204 17.07 -15.91 -7.60
CA GLN A 204 15.78 -15.48 -7.08
C GLN A 204 15.92 -14.94 -5.65
N VAL A 205 15.16 -13.90 -5.33
CA VAL A 205 15.09 -13.35 -3.96
C VAL A 205 14.54 -14.42 -3.02
N MET A 206 15.27 -14.71 -1.94
CA MET A 206 14.82 -15.61 -0.88
C MET A 206 13.93 -14.85 0.10
N ALA A 207 12.65 -15.18 0.11
CA ALA A 207 11.65 -14.67 1.04
C ALA A 207 10.58 -15.73 1.29
N GLY A 208 9.56 -15.38 2.07
CA GLY A 208 8.45 -16.26 2.39
C GLY A 208 7.50 -16.49 1.20
N ASP A 209 7.31 -15.49 0.36
CA ASP A 209 6.56 -15.60 -0.89
C ASP A 209 7.50 -15.72 -2.11
N VAL A 210 7.16 -16.62 -3.03
CA VAL A 210 7.99 -16.96 -4.21
C VAL A 210 8.11 -15.84 -5.24
N ARG A 211 7.26 -14.81 -5.15
CA ARG A 211 7.24 -13.65 -6.05
C ARG A 211 7.97 -12.45 -5.46
N ALA A 212 8.72 -12.61 -4.37
CA ALA A 212 9.41 -11.50 -3.70
C ALA A 212 10.37 -10.69 -4.58
N GLY A 213 10.92 -11.32 -5.62
CA GLY A 213 11.77 -10.68 -6.62
C GLY A 213 11.03 -10.17 -7.85
N GLU A 214 9.69 -10.09 -7.82
CA GLU A 214 8.89 -9.68 -8.98
C GLU A 214 9.25 -8.28 -9.45
N ASN A 215 9.32 -7.30 -8.55
CA ASN A 215 9.83 -5.97 -8.87
C ASN A 215 10.60 -5.34 -7.70
N VAL A 216 11.41 -4.32 -8.00
CA VAL A 216 12.28 -3.68 -6.99
C VAL A 216 11.52 -2.97 -5.86
N ALA A 217 10.29 -2.47 -6.09
CA ALA A 217 9.49 -1.83 -5.05
C ALA A 217 9.04 -2.85 -4.00
N LEU A 218 8.51 -3.99 -4.46
CA LEU A 218 8.12 -5.11 -3.61
C LEU A 218 9.32 -5.64 -2.81
N THR A 219 10.46 -5.91 -3.47
CA THR A 219 11.67 -6.39 -2.79
C THR A 219 12.19 -5.37 -1.76
N SER A 220 12.05 -4.07 -2.03
CA SER A 220 12.42 -3.00 -1.10
C SER A 220 11.56 -3.01 0.16
N LEU A 221 10.23 -3.10 0.02
CA LEU A 221 9.31 -3.21 1.16
C LEU A 221 9.55 -4.50 1.97
N GLN A 222 9.76 -5.63 1.30
CA GLN A 222 10.07 -6.88 2.01
C GLN A 222 11.39 -6.80 2.79
N THR A 223 12.40 -6.11 2.25
CA THR A 223 13.65 -5.84 2.97
C THR A 223 13.40 -5.00 4.22
N VAL A 224 12.58 -3.95 4.15
CA VAL A 224 12.18 -3.14 5.32
C VAL A 224 11.52 -4.02 6.38
N MET A 225 10.63 -4.93 5.97
CA MET A 225 9.93 -5.82 6.89
C MET A 225 10.85 -6.88 7.54
N ALA A 226 11.82 -7.42 6.80
CA ALA A 226 12.83 -8.32 7.35
C ALA A 226 13.75 -7.60 8.36
N ARG A 227 14.13 -6.35 8.08
CA ARG A 227 14.87 -5.50 9.01
C ARG A 227 14.05 -5.19 10.26
N GLU A 228 12.76 -4.94 10.12
CA GLU A 228 11.86 -4.70 11.24
C GLU A 228 11.74 -5.91 12.17
N HIS A 229 11.66 -7.13 11.61
CA HIS A 229 11.71 -8.35 12.40
C HIS A 229 13.01 -8.44 13.22
N ASN A 230 14.15 -8.22 12.57
CA ASN A 230 15.46 -8.26 13.20
C ASN A 230 15.61 -7.20 14.31
N ARG A 231 15.03 -6.01 14.11
CA ARG A 231 14.95 -4.95 15.13
C ARG A 231 14.17 -5.42 16.37
N TRP A 232 13.03 -6.09 16.18
CA TRP A 232 12.26 -6.66 17.29
C TRP A 232 13.03 -7.74 18.04
N VAL A 233 13.70 -8.65 17.34
CA VAL A 233 14.58 -9.67 17.95
C VAL A 233 15.62 -9.01 18.85
N ASP A 234 16.30 -7.97 18.37
CA ASP A 234 17.32 -7.25 19.14
C ASP A 234 16.74 -6.56 20.38
N LEU A 235 15.59 -5.89 20.24
CA LEU A 235 14.92 -5.21 21.35
C LEU A 235 14.45 -6.17 22.44
N ILE A 236 13.95 -7.35 22.05
CA ILE A 236 13.47 -8.39 22.95
C ILE A 236 14.66 -9.04 23.65
N GLN A 237 15.70 -9.42 22.90
CA GLN A 237 16.91 -10.05 23.43
C GLN A 237 17.62 -9.13 24.44
N ALA A 238 17.70 -7.83 24.16
CA ALA A 238 18.30 -6.85 25.06
C ALA A 238 17.62 -6.80 26.44
N GLN A 239 16.32 -7.10 26.50
CA GLN A 239 15.54 -7.17 27.74
C GLN A 239 15.52 -8.58 28.35
N ASN A 240 15.74 -9.60 27.53
CA ASN A 240 15.57 -11.02 27.88
C ASN A 240 16.73 -11.88 27.33
N PRO A 241 17.97 -11.70 27.85
CA PRO A 241 19.17 -12.35 27.28
C PRO A 241 19.22 -13.88 27.43
N GLY A 242 18.22 -14.48 28.06
CA GLY A 242 18.10 -15.93 28.25
C GLY A 242 17.21 -16.64 27.24
N MET A 243 16.52 -15.91 26.35
CA MET A 243 15.64 -16.51 25.35
C MET A 243 16.44 -17.20 24.23
N THR A 244 15.90 -18.30 23.71
CA THR A 244 16.44 -18.99 22.52
C THR A 244 16.10 -18.24 21.23
N GLY A 245 16.74 -18.59 20.11
CA GLY A 245 16.38 -18.06 18.79
C GLY A 245 14.91 -18.31 18.45
N ASP A 246 14.40 -19.52 18.68
CA ASP A 246 12.98 -19.85 18.46
C ASP A 246 12.03 -18.98 19.29
N GLU A 247 12.37 -18.75 20.57
CA GLU A 247 11.56 -17.91 21.46
C GLU A 247 11.59 -16.43 21.03
N LEU A 248 12.73 -15.95 20.55
CA LEU A 248 12.90 -14.59 20.01
C LEU A 248 12.14 -14.41 18.70
N PHE A 249 12.28 -15.35 17.76
CA PHE A 249 11.56 -15.38 16.49
C PHE A 249 10.05 -15.33 16.73
N ALA A 250 9.52 -16.24 17.56
CA ALA A 250 8.09 -16.30 17.84
C ALA A 250 7.57 -15.02 18.50
N ALA A 251 8.37 -14.41 19.40
CA ALA A 251 8.01 -13.15 20.04
C ALA A 251 8.08 -11.96 19.05
N ALA A 252 9.04 -11.92 18.14
CA ALA A 252 9.17 -10.86 17.13
C ALA A 252 8.08 -10.96 16.06
N ARG A 253 7.81 -12.18 15.56
CA ARG A 253 6.81 -12.45 14.51
C ARG A 253 5.45 -11.84 14.82
N VAL A 254 4.87 -12.06 16.00
CA VAL A 254 3.54 -11.50 16.35
C VAL A 254 3.51 -9.96 16.36
N ARG A 255 4.64 -9.27 16.61
CA ARG A 255 4.71 -7.80 16.52
C ARG A 255 4.79 -7.33 15.07
N VAL A 256 5.53 -8.06 14.22
CA VAL A 256 5.59 -7.75 12.79
C VAL A 256 4.24 -8.00 12.12
N GLU A 257 3.57 -9.11 12.45
CA GLU A 257 2.17 -9.37 12.05
C GLU A 257 1.27 -8.18 12.40
N ALA A 258 1.37 -7.69 13.65
CA ALA A 258 0.61 -6.54 14.11
C ALA A 258 0.93 -5.23 13.36
N VAL A 259 2.19 -5.02 12.92
CA VAL A 259 2.56 -3.86 12.09
C VAL A 259 1.92 -3.94 10.71
N VAL A 260 1.96 -5.11 10.05
CA VAL A 260 1.33 -5.30 8.73
C VAL A 260 -0.18 -5.07 8.81
N GLN A 261 -0.83 -5.63 9.83
CA GLN A 261 -2.26 -5.42 10.10
C GLN A 261 -2.57 -3.94 10.35
N ALA A 262 -1.74 -3.24 11.14
CA ALA A 262 -1.94 -1.83 11.45
C ALA A 262 -1.87 -0.94 10.21
N VAL A 263 -0.79 -1.02 9.42
CA VAL A 263 -0.63 -0.23 8.19
C VAL A 263 -1.76 -0.55 7.21
N THR A 264 -2.13 -1.84 7.09
CA THR A 264 -3.20 -2.26 6.17
C THR A 264 -4.55 -1.65 6.54
N TYR A 265 -4.97 -1.71 7.81
CA TYR A 265 -6.32 -1.29 8.22
C TYR A 265 -6.43 0.20 8.59
N ASN A 266 -5.34 0.84 9.03
CA ASN A 266 -5.37 2.24 9.43
C ASN A 266 -4.97 3.20 8.30
N GLU A 267 -4.17 2.75 7.34
CA GLU A 267 -3.65 3.63 6.28
C GLU A 267 -4.12 3.16 4.89
N PHE A 268 -3.81 1.91 4.49
CA PHE A 268 -4.08 1.43 3.14
C PHE A 268 -5.58 1.30 2.79
N LEU A 269 -6.36 0.52 3.56
CA LEU A 269 -7.78 0.27 3.26
C LEU A 269 -8.65 1.54 3.23
N PRO A 270 -8.47 2.51 4.14
CA PRO A 270 -9.15 3.81 4.05
C PRO A 270 -9.00 4.53 2.70
N LYS A 271 -7.84 4.43 2.06
CA LYS A 271 -7.57 5.03 0.74
C LYS A 271 -8.23 4.24 -0.39
N LEU A 272 -8.39 2.94 -0.19
CA LEU A 272 -8.95 2.04 -1.19
C LEU A 272 -10.47 2.12 -1.27
N VAL A 273 -11.14 2.04 -0.11
CA VAL A 273 -12.60 1.85 -0.01
C VAL A 273 -13.31 2.96 0.78
N GLY A 274 -12.58 3.98 1.23
CA GLY A 274 -13.11 5.08 2.05
C GLY A 274 -12.88 4.85 3.55
N ALA A 275 -12.69 5.95 4.29
CA ALA A 275 -12.15 5.94 5.66
C ALA A 275 -13.00 5.21 6.71
N ASP A 276 -14.31 5.11 6.50
CA ASP A 276 -15.26 4.52 7.45
C ASP A 276 -15.93 3.24 6.91
N ALA A 277 -15.41 2.69 5.80
CA ALA A 277 -16.05 1.58 5.08
C ALA A 277 -15.96 0.24 5.83
N ILE A 278 -14.88 0.01 6.59
CA ILE A 278 -14.71 -1.17 7.43
C ILE A 278 -15.01 -0.78 8.88
N ALA A 279 -16.05 -1.38 9.46
CA ALA A 279 -16.47 -1.10 10.82
C ALA A 279 -15.38 -1.46 11.85
N ASP A 280 -15.37 -0.77 12.99
CA ASP A 280 -14.45 -1.07 14.11
C ASP A 280 -14.45 -2.56 14.50
N TYR A 281 -13.27 -3.07 14.87
CA TYR A 281 -13.12 -4.45 15.32
C TYR A 281 -13.93 -4.73 16.59
N THR A 282 -14.81 -5.73 16.54
CA THR A 282 -15.67 -6.11 17.69
C THR A 282 -15.24 -7.39 18.40
N GLY A 283 -14.17 -8.03 17.94
CA GLY A 283 -13.67 -9.31 18.45
C GLY A 283 -13.79 -10.45 17.44
N TYR A 284 -13.00 -11.49 17.66
CA TYR A 284 -12.98 -12.71 16.85
C TYR A 284 -14.31 -13.47 16.92
N ASP A 285 -14.80 -13.90 15.75
CA ASP A 285 -15.95 -14.79 15.60
C ASP A 285 -15.52 -16.08 14.87
N SER A 286 -15.52 -17.19 15.62
CA SER A 286 -15.15 -18.52 15.10
C SER A 286 -16.07 -19.09 14.02
N THR A 287 -17.21 -18.43 13.76
CA THR A 287 -18.18 -18.84 12.73
C THR A 287 -17.94 -18.15 11.39
N ILE A 288 -17.06 -17.14 11.34
CA ILE A 288 -16.67 -16.47 10.11
C ILE A 288 -15.65 -17.33 9.35
N ASP A 289 -15.86 -17.46 8.04
CA ASP A 289 -14.93 -18.10 7.13
C ASP A 289 -13.99 -17.03 6.52
N PRO A 290 -12.71 -16.98 6.94
CA PRO A 290 -11.76 -16.00 6.43
C PRO A 290 -11.26 -16.34 5.03
N SER A 291 -11.51 -17.55 4.50
CA SER A 291 -10.95 -18.06 3.25
C SER A 291 -11.08 -17.04 2.11
N ILE A 292 -10.06 -16.97 1.25
CA ILE A 292 -10.04 -16.05 0.13
C ILE A 292 -11.18 -16.35 -0.84
N ALA A 293 -11.94 -15.33 -1.20
CA ALA A 293 -12.92 -15.41 -2.28
C ALA A 293 -12.23 -15.38 -3.65
N THR A 294 -12.67 -16.24 -4.57
CA THR A 294 -12.15 -16.31 -5.94
C THR A 294 -12.33 -14.96 -6.66
N GLU A 295 -13.45 -14.28 -6.43
CA GLU A 295 -13.77 -12.97 -6.98
C GLU A 295 -12.84 -11.86 -6.45
N PHE A 296 -12.41 -11.99 -5.19
CA PHE A 296 -11.41 -11.08 -4.60
C PHE A 296 -10.04 -11.26 -5.27
N ALA A 297 -9.50 -12.49 -5.25
CA ALA A 297 -8.15 -12.78 -5.75
C ALA A 297 -8.00 -12.63 -7.28
N THR A 298 -9.09 -12.87 -8.01
CA THR A 298 -9.04 -12.95 -9.47
C THR A 298 -9.64 -11.74 -10.18
N ALA A 299 -10.44 -10.93 -9.49
CA ALA A 299 -10.94 -9.66 -10.02
C ALA A 299 -10.66 -8.49 -9.07
N ALA A 300 -11.37 -8.37 -7.96
CA ALA A 300 -11.45 -7.12 -7.22
C ALA A 300 -10.10 -6.60 -6.72
N TYR A 301 -9.21 -7.47 -6.24
CA TYR A 301 -7.90 -7.08 -5.68
C TYR A 301 -6.80 -6.95 -6.74
N ARG A 302 -7.13 -7.15 -8.03
CA ARG A 302 -6.24 -6.90 -9.18
C ARG A 302 -6.33 -5.49 -9.74
N PHE A 303 -7.03 -4.59 -9.04
CA PHE A 303 -7.16 -3.19 -9.44
C PHE A 303 -5.79 -2.50 -9.55
N GLY A 304 -4.84 -2.85 -8.66
CA GLY A 304 -3.52 -2.21 -8.58
C GLY A 304 -2.69 -2.30 -9.86
N HIS A 305 -3.00 -3.22 -10.78
CA HIS A 305 -2.35 -3.29 -12.10
C HIS A 305 -2.60 -2.04 -12.98
N SER A 306 -3.71 -1.32 -12.77
CA SER A 306 -4.00 -0.04 -13.44
C SER A 306 -3.23 1.14 -12.85
N MET A 307 -2.81 1.02 -11.58
CA MET A 307 -2.13 2.09 -10.85
C MET A 307 -0.62 2.18 -11.12
N LEU A 308 -0.08 1.25 -11.91
CA LEU A 308 1.36 1.15 -12.15
C LEU A 308 1.87 2.29 -13.04
N SER A 309 2.88 3.00 -12.56
CA SER A 309 3.60 4.01 -13.34
C SER A 309 4.57 3.37 -14.34
N SER A 310 4.69 3.91 -15.56
CA SER A 310 5.64 3.41 -16.58
C SER A 310 7.12 3.44 -16.16
N SER A 311 7.46 4.23 -15.15
CA SER A 311 8.80 4.26 -14.56
C SER A 311 8.70 4.50 -13.06
N LEU A 312 9.65 3.98 -12.28
CA LEU A 312 9.78 4.25 -10.86
C LEU A 312 10.86 5.30 -10.61
N LEU A 313 10.51 6.37 -9.89
CA LEU A 313 11.46 7.38 -9.46
C LEU A 313 12.51 6.78 -8.51
N ARG A 314 13.73 7.30 -8.60
CA ARG A 314 14.82 7.01 -7.65
C ARG A 314 15.46 8.32 -7.22
N LEU A 315 15.27 8.70 -5.96
CA LEU A 315 15.56 10.06 -5.48
C LEU A 315 16.67 10.09 -4.43
N ASN A 316 17.53 11.10 -4.53
CA ASN A 316 18.46 11.49 -3.48
C ASN A 316 17.71 12.07 -2.27
N ALA A 317 18.44 12.25 -1.17
CA ALA A 317 17.94 12.86 0.05
C ALA A 317 17.58 14.35 -0.08
N ASP A 318 17.81 15.00 -1.23
CA ASP A 318 17.34 16.36 -1.54
C ASP A 318 16.15 16.41 -2.53
N GLY A 319 15.65 15.25 -2.97
CA GLY A 319 14.56 15.14 -3.95
C GLY A 319 15.02 15.19 -5.42
N SER A 320 16.31 15.41 -5.68
CA SER A 320 16.85 15.25 -7.04
C SER A 320 16.92 13.78 -7.45
N SER A 321 16.82 13.48 -8.75
CA SER A 321 17.05 12.12 -9.23
C SER A 321 18.49 11.68 -8.96
N ILE A 322 18.68 10.40 -8.60
CA ILE A 322 20.03 9.81 -8.54
C ILE A 322 20.70 9.83 -9.92
N ASP A 323 22.03 9.69 -9.97
CA ASP A 323 22.79 9.69 -11.23
C ASP A 323 22.30 8.63 -12.25
N ALA A 324 21.78 7.50 -11.76
CA ALA A 324 21.21 6.43 -12.59
C ALA A 324 19.82 6.76 -13.17
N GLY A 325 19.17 7.85 -12.72
CA GLY A 325 17.84 8.28 -13.16
C GLY A 325 16.69 7.42 -12.59
N ALA A 326 15.47 7.61 -13.10
CA ALA A 326 14.37 6.67 -12.89
C ALA A 326 14.70 5.30 -13.52
N ILE A 327 13.95 4.26 -13.14
CA ILE A 327 14.01 2.94 -13.79
C ILE A 327 12.68 2.70 -14.52
N GLU A 328 12.72 2.33 -15.80
CA GLU A 328 11.51 1.93 -16.52
C GLU A 328 10.90 0.72 -15.82
N LEU A 329 9.57 0.67 -15.74
CA LEU A 329 8.87 -0.39 -15.01
C LEU A 329 9.23 -1.77 -15.57
N SER A 330 9.37 -1.89 -16.90
CA SER A 330 9.79 -3.13 -17.55
C SER A 330 11.17 -3.64 -17.07
N ASP A 331 12.09 -2.72 -16.76
CA ASP A 331 13.45 -3.03 -16.30
C ASP A 331 13.52 -3.23 -14.77
N ALA A 332 12.46 -2.82 -14.06
CA ALA A 332 12.31 -3.04 -12.63
C ALA A 332 11.83 -4.46 -12.28
N PHE A 333 11.29 -5.20 -13.24
CA PHE A 333 10.83 -6.58 -13.04
C PHE A 333 11.98 -7.60 -13.03
N PHE A 334 11.98 -8.52 -12.06
CA PHE A 334 12.94 -9.63 -11.93
C PHE A 334 14.42 -9.18 -11.96
N ASN A 335 14.69 -7.99 -11.44
CA ASN A 335 16.00 -7.34 -11.50
C ASN A 335 16.47 -6.89 -10.11
N PRO A 336 16.79 -7.82 -9.19
CA PRO A 336 17.24 -7.48 -7.84
C PRO A 336 18.57 -6.70 -7.83
N ASP A 337 19.41 -6.86 -8.86
CA ASP A 337 20.68 -6.13 -9.00
C ASP A 337 20.46 -4.62 -9.11
N ALA A 338 19.32 -4.16 -9.64
CA ALA A 338 19.00 -2.74 -9.72
C ALA A 338 18.94 -2.05 -8.34
N ILE A 339 18.67 -2.80 -7.27
CA ILE A 339 18.70 -2.31 -5.88
C ILE A 339 20.14 -2.10 -5.42
N THR A 340 20.98 -3.13 -5.53
CA THR A 340 22.35 -3.11 -4.97
C THR A 340 23.29 -2.19 -5.75
N GLU A 341 23.10 -2.05 -7.07
CA GLU A 341 23.97 -1.22 -7.92
C GLU A 341 23.71 0.30 -7.79
N ASN A 342 22.52 0.71 -7.32
CA ASN A 342 22.04 2.10 -7.44
C ASN A 342 21.66 2.75 -6.11
N GLY A 343 22.38 2.42 -5.04
CA GLY A 343 22.22 3.07 -3.73
C GLY A 343 21.26 2.37 -2.78
N GLY A 344 20.94 1.09 -3.03
CA GLY A 344 20.07 0.29 -2.16
C GLY A 344 18.59 0.63 -2.33
N ILE A 345 17.83 0.39 -1.26
CA ILE A 345 16.37 0.58 -1.25
C ILE A 345 15.96 2.04 -1.01
N ASP A 346 16.84 2.87 -0.43
CA ASP A 346 16.46 4.21 0.01
C ASP A 346 16.03 5.13 -1.15
N PRO A 347 16.73 5.18 -2.31
CA PRO A 347 16.28 6.01 -3.41
C PRO A 347 14.94 5.57 -3.99
N ILE A 348 14.67 4.26 -3.99
CA ILE A 348 13.40 3.68 -4.45
C ILE A 348 12.29 4.09 -3.49
N LEU A 349 12.48 3.92 -2.18
CA LEU A 349 11.48 4.26 -1.16
C LEU A 349 11.16 5.77 -1.15
N ARG A 350 12.15 6.66 -1.34
CA ARG A 350 11.87 8.09 -1.54
C ARG A 350 11.09 8.35 -2.83
N GLY A 351 11.39 7.62 -3.89
CA GLY A 351 10.68 7.72 -5.17
C GLY A 351 9.22 7.30 -5.06
N LEU A 352 8.95 6.17 -4.40
CA LEU A 352 7.58 5.67 -4.20
C LEU A 352 6.71 6.67 -3.44
N GLY A 353 7.28 7.37 -2.45
CA GLY A 353 6.55 8.40 -1.69
C GLY A 353 6.40 9.74 -2.43
N ALA A 354 7.21 10.02 -3.43
CA ALA A 354 7.17 11.28 -4.16
C ALA A 354 6.43 11.18 -5.51
N GLN A 355 6.23 9.98 -6.01
CA GLN A 355 5.58 9.73 -7.29
C GLN A 355 4.10 9.44 -7.07
N THR A 356 3.23 10.22 -7.74
CA THR A 356 1.81 9.91 -7.83
C THR A 356 1.59 8.67 -8.69
N ALA A 357 0.83 7.72 -8.16
CA ALA A 357 0.44 6.51 -8.87
C ALA A 357 -0.46 6.86 -10.07
N GLN A 358 -0.60 5.93 -11.02
CA GLN A 358 -1.69 6.05 -11.99
C GLN A 358 -3.04 5.78 -11.31
N ALA A 359 -4.12 6.25 -11.93
CA ALA A 359 -5.47 6.04 -11.43
C ALA A 359 -5.89 4.57 -11.46
N ALA A 360 -6.76 4.18 -10.53
CA ALA A 360 -7.43 2.88 -10.57
C ALA A 360 -8.59 2.92 -11.57
N ASP A 361 -8.32 2.61 -12.84
CA ASP A 361 -9.30 2.75 -13.91
C ASP A 361 -9.09 1.71 -15.04
N THR A 362 -9.76 1.91 -16.17
CA THR A 362 -9.60 1.05 -17.35
C THR A 362 -8.42 1.43 -18.23
N PHE A 363 -7.37 2.08 -17.73
CA PHE A 363 -6.13 2.34 -18.44
C PHE A 363 -4.98 1.56 -17.77
N VAL A 364 -4.10 0.98 -18.59
CA VAL A 364 -2.93 0.24 -18.10
C VAL A 364 -1.73 0.56 -18.97
N VAL A 365 -0.61 0.92 -18.34
CA VAL A 365 0.64 1.26 -19.01
C VAL A 365 1.18 0.12 -19.88
N ASP A 366 1.81 0.49 -21.00
CA ASP A 366 2.34 -0.46 -21.98
C ASP A 366 3.42 -1.37 -21.40
N ASP A 367 4.13 -0.92 -20.36
CA ASP A 367 5.15 -1.68 -19.64
C ASP A 367 4.63 -2.99 -19.04
N VAL A 368 3.32 -3.14 -18.82
CA VAL A 368 2.70 -4.40 -18.39
C VAL A 368 1.61 -4.89 -19.34
N ARG A 369 1.02 -4.01 -20.16
CA ARG A 369 0.00 -4.36 -21.17
C ARG A 369 0.58 -4.90 -22.47
N SER A 370 1.79 -4.49 -22.82
CA SER A 370 2.50 -4.88 -24.04
C SER A 370 3.97 -5.18 -23.73
N PHE A 371 4.25 -5.84 -22.60
CA PHE A 371 5.60 -6.20 -22.19
C PHE A 371 6.21 -7.21 -23.18
N LEU A 372 7.24 -6.78 -23.91
CA LEU A 372 7.90 -7.59 -24.93
C LEU A 372 9.19 -8.20 -24.40
N PHE A 373 9.42 -9.49 -24.64
CA PHE A 373 10.71 -10.14 -24.36
C PHE A 373 11.82 -9.75 -25.36
N GLY A 374 11.58 -8.73 -26.20
CA GLY A 374 12.46 -8.31 -27.29
C GLY A 374 11.76 -7.34 -28.27
N ALA A 375 12.15 -7.37 -29.55
CA ALA A 375 11.50 -6.55 -30.57
C ALA A 375 10.04 -7.00 -30.81
N PRO A 376 9.16 -6.13 -31.37
CA PRO A 376 7.79 -6.51 -31.71
C PRO A 376 7.70 -7.83 -32.50
N GLY A 377 6.82 -8.74 -32.06
CA GLY A 377 6.69 -10.10 -32.57
C GLY A 377 7.70 -11.14 -32.03
N ALA A 378 8.54 -10.79 -31.04
CA ALA A 378 9.48 -11.73 -30.39
C ALA A 378 8.85 -12.55 -29.24
N GLY A 379 7.57 -12.32 -28.93
CA GLY A 379 6.89 -12.83 -27.74
C GLY A 379 6.87 -11.80 -26.61
N GLY A 380 6.05 -12.04 -25.61
CA GLY A 380 5.82 -11.13 -24.50
C GLY A 380 4.58 -11.54 -23.71
N LEU A 381 4.12 -10.66 -22.82
CA LEU A 381 2.91 -10.82 -22.03
C LEU A 381 2.06 -9.55 -22.11
N ASP A 382 0.76 -9.73 -21.90
CA ASP A 382 -0.21 -8.65 -21.74
C ASP A 382 -0.99 -8.94 -20.45
N LEU A 383 -0.67 -8.19 -19.39
CA LEU A 383 -1.25 -8.42 -18.07
C LEU A 383 -2.77 -8.25 -18.04
N VAL A 384 -3.31 -7.33 -18.84
CA VAL A 384 -4.76 -7.12 -18.99
C VAL A 384 -5.40 -8.35 -19.60
N SER A 385 -4.83 -8.85 -20.69
CA SER A 385 -5.30 -10.09 -21.33
C SER A 385 -5.21 -11.29 -20.39
N LEU A 386 -4.15 -11.38 -19.58
CA LEU A 386 -3.99 -12.44 -18.57
C LEU A 386 -5.03 -12.33 -17.46
N ASN A 387 -5.36 -11.14 -16.96
CA ASN A 387 -6.37 -10.94 -15.92
C ASN A 387 -7.76 -11.37 -16.39
N ILE A 388 -8.17 -10.93 -17.58
CA ILE A 388 -9.44 -11.32 -18.19
C ILE A 388 -9.49 -12.84 -18.38
N GLN A 389 -8.42 -13.42 -18.95
CA GLN A 389 -8.36 -14.86 -19.20
C GLN A 389 -8.33 -15.67 -17.90
N ARG A 390 -7.74 -15.15 -16.82
CA ARG A 390 -7.74 -15.76 -15.49
C ARG A 390 -9.12 -15.73 -14.84
N GLY A 391 -9.86 -14.62 -14.97
CA GLY A 391 -11.26 -14.55 -14.54
C GLY A 391 -12.12 -15.63 -15.19
N ARG A 392 -11.96 -15.81 -16.50
CA ARG A 392 -12.65 -16.87 -17.26
C ARG A 392 -12.16 -18.28 -16.90
N ASP A 393 -10.85 -18.46 -16.66
CA ASP A 393 -10.27 -19.72 -16.19
C ASP A 393 -10.85 -20.17 -14.84
N HIS A 394 -11.09 -19.22 -13.95
CA HIS A 394 -11.65 -19.43 -12.60
C HIS A 394 -13.18 -19.44 -12.57
N GLY A 395 -13.82 -19.26 -13.72
CA GLY A 395 -15.28 -19.23 -13.84
C GLY A 395 -15.90 -18.15 -12.97
N LEU A 396 -15.32 -16.94 -12.97
CA LEU A 396 -15.95 -15.80 -12.31
C LEU A 396 -17.31 -15.52 -12.95
N PRO A 397 -18.34 -15.16 -12.17
CA PRO A 397 -19.59 -14.64 -12.73
C PRO A 397 -19.32 -13.42 -13.63
N ASP A 398 -20.25 -13.15 -14.54
CA ASP A 398 -20.24 -11.86 -15.22
C ASP A 398 -20.44 -10.69 -14.23
N TYR A 399 -20.11 -9.48 -14.67
CA TYR A 399 -20.19 -8.27 -13.86
C TYR A 399 -21.54 -8.10 -13.15
N ASN A 400 -22.66 -8.31 -13.83
CA ASN A 400 -23.98 -8.09 -13.26
C ASN A 400 -24.41 -9.23 -12.34
N ASP A 401 -24.07 -10.47 -12.69
CA ASP A 401 -24.28 -11.64 -11.83
C ASP A 401 -23.47 -11.52 -10.54
N LEU A 402 -22.23 -11.01 -10.61
CA LEU A 402 -21.42 -10.75 -9.42
C LEU A 402 -22.00 -9.61 -8.59
N ARG A 403 -22.44 -8.50 -9.20
CA ARG A 403 -23.14 -7.41 -8.49
C ARG A 403 -24.32 -7.95 -7.69
N GLU A 404 -25.18 -8.75 -8.33
CA GLU A 404 -26.32 -9.38 -7.65
C GLU A 404 -25.89 -10.32 -6.52
N ALA A 405 -24.84 -11.11 -6.73
CA ALA A 405 -24.33 -12.06 -5.75
C ALA A 405 -23.84 -11.38 -4.45
N VAL A 406 -23.23 -10.19 -4.57
CA VAL A 406 -22.80 -9.38 -3.41
C VAL A 406 -23.87 -8.40 -2.91
N GLY A 407 -25.09 -8.49 -3.44
CA GLY A 407 -26.25 -7.74 -2.96
C GLY A 407 -26.43 -6.34 -3.56
N LEU A 408 -25.71 -6.02 -4.63
CA LEU A 408 -25.84 -4.77 -5.39
C LEU A 408 -26.91 -4.88 -6.48
N GLU A 409 -27.41 -3.73 -6.93
CA GLU A 409 -28.34 -3.69 -8.06
C GLU A 409 -27.60 -3.96 -9.38
N ARG A 410 -28.21 -4.79 -10.24
CA ARG A 410 -27.74 -4.98 -11.62
C ARG A 410 -27.86 -3.67 -12.38
N VAL A 411 -26.84 -3.33 -13.18
CA VAL A 411 -26.96 -2.24 -14.15
C VAL A 411 -27.77 -2.68 -15.36
N THR A 412 -28.44 -1.73 -16.00
CA THR A 412 -29.31 -1.96 -17.17
C THR A 412 -28.80 -1.28 -18.44
N SER A 413 -27.78 -0.43 -18.32
CA SER A 413 -27.13 0.23 -19.45
C SER A 413 -25.65 0.52 -19.16
N PHE A 414 -24.84 0.67 -20.20
CA PHE A 414 -23.40 0.96 -20.06
C PHE A 414 -23.12 2.32 -19.40
N ASP A 415 -24.03 3.29 -19.54
CA ASP A 415 -23.93 4.62 -18.91
C ASP A 415 -24.17 4.58 -17.38
N GLU A 416 -24.68 3.46 -16.83
CA GLU A 416 -24.81 3.27 -15.37
C GLU A 416 -23.52 2.70 -14.74
N ILE A 417 -22.55 2.25 -15.56
CA ILE A 417 -21.27 1.74 -15.07
C ILE A 417 -20.31 2.90 -14.82
N THR A 418 -20.21 3.84 -15.76
CA THR A 418 -19.20 4.91 -15.74
C THR A 418 -19.78 6.25 -16.19
N SER A 419 -19.29 7.32 -15.60
CA SER A 419 -19.57 8.70 -16.02
C SER A 419 -18.86 9.08 -17.33
N ASP A 420 -17.85 8.33 -17.78
CA ASP A 420 -17.17 8.55 -19.07
C ASP A 420 -17.93 7.87 -20.22
N ALA A 421 -18.63 8.68 -21.00
CA ALA A 421 -19.37 8.24 -22.18
C ALA A 421 -18.50 7.53 -23.25
N THR A 422 -17.19 7.78 -23.28
CA THR A 422 -16.24 7.11 -24.17
C THR A 422 -15.99 5.67 -23.72
N ILE A 423 -15.78 5.47 -22.42
CA ILE A 423 -15.61 4.14 -21.81
C ILE A 423 -16.91 3.35 -21.96
N ALA A 424 -18.06 3.94 -21.64
CA ALA A 424 -19.38 3.30 -21.83
C ALA A 424 -19.61 2.84 -23.29
N ALA A 425 -19.27 3.69 -24.27
CA ALA A 425 -19.39 3.34 -25.69
C ALA A 425 -18.41 2.23 -26.13
N LYS A 426 -17.19 2.19 -25.56
CA LYS A 426 -16.23 1.11 -25.82
C LYS A 426 -16.72 -0.22 -25.24
N LEU A 427 -17.26 -0.22 -24.01
CA LEU A 427 -17.88 -1.40 -23.40
C LEU A 427 -19.05 -1.90 -24.24
N GLU A 428 -19.95 -1.01 -24.71
CA GLU A 428 -21.06 -1.38 -25.60
C GLU A 428 -20.55 -2.00 -26.90
N ALA A 429 -19.52 -1.42 -27.52
CA ALA A 429 -18.95 -1.93 -28.75
C ALA A 429 -18.28 -3.31 -28.59
N LEU A 430 -17.67 -3.58 -27.43
CA LEU A 430 -16.99 -4.83 -27.12
C LEU A 430 -17.98 -5.95 -26.75
N TYR A 431 -18.88 -5.68 -25.81
CA TYR A 431 -19.73 -6.70 -25.19
C TYR A 431 -21.16 -6.73 -25.74
N GLY A 432 -21.70 -5.61 -26.19
CA GLY A 432 -23.06 -5.48 -26.72
C GLY A 432 -24.20 -5.67 -25.70
N ASN A 433 -23.94 -6.34 -24.57
CA ASN A 433 -24.83 -6.48 -23.43
C ASN A 433 -24.04 -6.31 -22.12
N VAL A 434 -24.64 -5.66 -21.13
CA VAL A 434 -24.07 -5.48 -19.78
C VAL A 434 -23.94 -6.82 -19.03
N ASP A 435 -24.84 -7.79 -19.30
CA ASP A 435 -24.79 -9.16 -18.75
C ASP A 435 -23.77 -10.06 -19.49
N SER A 436 -22.70 -9.48 -20.01
CA SER A 436 -21.63 -10.24 -20.69
C SER A 436 -20.24 -9.68 -20.36
N ILE A 437 -20.18 -8.62 -19.55
CA ILE A 437 -18.94 -7.95 -19.18
C ILE A 437 -18.20 -8.84 -18.19
N ASP A 438 -16.91 -9.10 -18.44
CA ASP A 438 -16.05 -9.79 -17.48
C ASP A 438 -16.01 -8.99 -16.17
N ALA A 439 -16.20 -9.63 -15.00
CA ALA A 439 -16.28 -8.93 -13.72
C ALA A 439 -15.10 -7.98 -13.45
N TRP A 440 -13.87 -8.37 -13.84
CA TRP A 440 -12.69 -7.52 -13.68
C TRP A 440 -12.77 -6.23 -14.53
N VAL A 441 -13.29 -6.34 -15.76
CA VAL A 441 -13.44 -5.20 -16.69
C VAL A 441 -14.55 -4.27 -16.22
N GLY A 442 -15.68 -4.82 -15.78
CA GLY A 442 -16.80 -4.04 -15.29
C GLY A 442 -16.47 -3.30 -13.99
N GLY A 443 -15.84 -3.98 -13.03
CA GLY A 443 -15.47 -3.37 -11.76
C GLY A 443 -14.39 -2.29 -11.86
N LEU A 444 -13.43 -2.41 -12.79
CA LEU A 444 -12.48 -1.32 -13.07
C LEU A 444 -13.10 -0.14 -13.83
N ALA A 445 -14.21 -0.37 -14.54
CA ALA A 445 -14.89 0.70 -15.27
C ALA A 445 -15.82 1.53 -14.38
N GLU A 446 -16.15 1.07 -13.17
CA GLU A 446 -17.00 1.82 -12.26
C GLU A 446 -16.33 3.11 -11.78
N ASP A 447 -17.11 4.19 -11.67
CA ASP A 447 -16.64 5.41 -11.02
C ASP A 447 -16.33 5.14 -9.53
N ALA A 448 -15.24 5.69 -9.01
CA ALA A 448 -14.86 5.54 -7.60
C ALA A 448 -15.92 6.10 -6.63
N VAL A 449 -16.10 5.44 -5.48
CA VAL A 449 -17.10 5.79 -4.47
C VAL A 449 -16.48 6.10 -3.10
N ASP A 450 -17.25 6.81 -2.25
CA ASP A 450 -16.97 7.02 -0.82
C ASP A 450 -15.57 7.59 -0.48
N GLY A 451 -14.96 8.30 -1.43
CA GLY A 451 -13.62 8.90 -1.27
C GLY A 451 -12.47 7.90 -1.34
N GLY A 452 -12.74 6.65 -1.71
CA GLY A 452 -11.72 5.67 -2.09
C GLY A 452 -11.36 5.76 -3.57
N VAL A 453 -10.59 4.77 -4.05
CA VAL A 453 -10.24 4.64 -5.48
C VAL A 453 -11.04 3.56 -6.22
N LEU A 454 -11.80 2.73 -5.50
CA LEU A 454 -12.59 1.65 -6.11
C LEU A 454 -14.04 2.05 -6.38
N GLY A 455 -14.61 1.50 -7.45
CA GLY A 455 -16.05 1.49 -7.68
C GLY A 455 -16.82 0.59 -6.71
N GLU A 456 -18.15 0.75 -6.69
CA GLU A 456 -19.07 0.09 -5.76
C GLU A 456 -18.89 -1.44 -5.65
N LEU A 457 -18.76 -2.14 -6.79
CA LEU A 457 -18.60 -3.59 -6.82
C LEU A 457 -17.28 -4.02 -6.18
N PHE A 458 -16.16 -3.45 -6.61
CA PHE A 458 -14.86 -3.82 -6.08
C PHE A 458 -14.70 -3.39 -4.62
N ALA A 459 -15.18 -2.20 -4.25
CA ALA A 459 -15.21 -1.77 -2.87
C ALA A 459 -15.99 -2.76 -1.99
N THR A 460 -17.16 -3.22 -2.44
CA THR A 460 -17.98 -4.20 -1.71
C THR A 460 -17.23 -5.53 -1.51
N VAL A 461 -16.60 -6.07 -2.55
CA VAL A 461 -15.84 -7.33 -2.47
C VAL A 461 -14.61 -7.20 -1.56
N VAL A 462 -13.90 -6.07 -1.64
CA VAL A 462 -12.73 -5.80 -0.79
C VAL A 462 -13.14 -5.63 0.66
N ILE A 463 -14.19 -4.86 0.96
CA ILE A 463 -14.72 -4.68 2.32
C ILE A 463 -15.14 -6.02 2.92
N ASP A 464 -15.85 -6.86 2.17
CA ASP A 464 -16.24 -8.20 2.62
C ASP A 464 -15.00 -9.05 2.97
N GLN A 465 -14.05 -9.17 2.05
CA GLN A 465 -12.87 -10.00 2.27
C GLN A 465 -12.08 -9.54 3.48
N PHE A 466 -11.70 -8.26 3.57
CA PHE A 466 -10.91 -7.76 4.70
C PHE A 466 -11.69 -7.84 6.03
N THR A 467 -13.01 -7.65 6.02
CA THR A 467 -13.82 -7.87 7.24
C THR A 467 -13.73 -9.32 7.70
N ARG A 468 -13.85 -10.30 6.78
CA ARG A 468 -13.72 -11.72 7.11
C ARG A 468 -12.31 -12.12 7.55
N LEU A 469 -11.28 -11.58 6.90
CA LEU A 469 -9.88 -11.78 7.28
C LEU A 469 -9.62 -11.37 8.72
N ARG A 470 -10.13 -10.19 9.12
CA ARG A 470 -9.98 -9.67 10.47
C ARG A 470 -10.80 -10.46 11.48
N ASP A 471 -12.10 -10.57 11.24
CA ASP A 471 -13.04 -11.06 12.25
C ASP A 471 -12.99 -12.59 12.39
N GLY A 472 -12.50 -13.30 11.36
CA GLY A 472 -12.24 -14.74 11.36
C GLY A 472 -10.83 -15.15 11.82
N ASP A 473 -9.95 -14.20 12.17
CA ASP A 473 -8.60 -14.50 12.68
C ASP A 473 -8.57 -14.54 14.21
N ARG A 474 -8.44 -15.73 14.80
CA ARG A 474 -8.33 -15.92 16.25
C ARG A 474 -7.11 -15.22 16.83
N LEU A 475 -6.07 -15.04 16.02
CA LEU A 475 -4.78 -14.48 16.38
C LEU A 475 -4.63 -13.02 15.94
N TRP A 476 -5.74 -12.34 15.61
CA TRP A 476 -5.76 -10.92 15.31
C TRP A 476 -5.02 -10.10 16.38
N SER A 477 -4.09 -9.24 15.96
CA SER A 477 -3.11 -8.65 16.88
C SER A 477 -3.74 -7.81 18.00
N GLN A 478 -4.84 -7.09 17.73
CA GLN A 478 -5.55 -6.31 18.75
C GLN A 478 -6.21 -7.18 19.84
N ALA A 479 -6.46 -8.45 19.56
CA ALA A 479 -7.02 -9.39 20.52
C ALA A 479 -5.95 -10.14 21.34
N VAL A 480 -4.75 -10.33 20.78
CA VAL A 480 -3.68 -11.11 21.41
C VAL A 480 -2.64 -10.26 22.12
N LEU A 481 -2.37 -9.04 21.64
CA LEU A 481 -1.47 -8.10 22.30
C LEU A 481 -2.17 -7.42 23.48
N GLY A 482 -1.42 -7.06 24.53
CA GLY A 482 -1.97 -6.25 25.62
C GLY A 482 -2.23 -4.80 25.15
N ASP A 483 -3.30 -4.15 25.65
CA ASP A 483 -3.79 -2.84 25.20
C ASP A 483 -2.68 -1.81 24.94
N GLN A 484 -1.73 -1.65 25.87
CA GLN A 484 -0.64 -0.67 25.73
C GLN A 484 0.37 -1.04 24.62
N GLU A 485 0.64 -2.31 24.38
CA GLU A 485 1.49 -2.75 23.27
C GLU A 485 0.73 -2.66 21.94
N ALA A 486 -0.53 -3.09 21.92
CA ALA A 486 -1.42 -2.95 20.77
C ALA A 486 -1.54 -1.49 20.33
N ASP A 487 -1.87 -0.56 21.23
CA ASP A 487 -2.02 0.87 20.92
C ASP A 487 -0.74 1.49 20.32
N ARG A 488 0.44 1.05 20.78
CA ARG A 488 1.72 1.54 20.25
C ARG A 488 2.00 1.01 18.86
N ILE A 489 1.81 -0.29 18.63
CA ILE A 489 2.08 -0.92 17.33
C ILE A 489 1.04 -0.45 16.30
N TRP A 490 -0.23 -0.38 16.68
CA TRP A 490 -1.32 0.13 15.82
C TRP A 490 -1.23 1.62 15.54
N GLY A 491 -0.38 2.37 16.26
CA GLY A 491 -0.01 3.75 15.93
C GLY A 491 1.21 3.88 15.02
N THR A 492 1.81 2.77 14.56
CA THR A 492 2.93 2.80 13.61
C THR A 492 2.40 3.02 12.20
N THR A 493 2.93 4.01 11.49
CA THR A 493 2.68 4.27 10.07
C THR A 493 3.68 3.54 9.17
N LEU A 494 3.38 3.45 7.87
CA LEU A 494 4.35 2.99 6.87
C LEU A 494 5.60 3.87 6.86
N SER A 495 5.47 5.18 7.00
CA SER A 495 6.60 6.10 7.11
C SER A 495 7.46 5.79 8.35
N ASP A 496 6.87 5.59 9.52
CA ASP A 496 7.61 5.20 10.74
C ASP A 496 8.39 3.90 10.55
N LEU A 497 7.79 2.94 9.86
CA LEU A 497 8.37 1.64 9.56
C LEU A 497 9.58 1.77 8.62
N ILE A 498 9.47 2.59 7.57
CA ILE A 498 10.57 2.82 6.64
C ILE A 498 11.70 3.61 7.31
N GLU A 499 11.39 4.75 7.93
CA GLU A 499 12.38 5.65 8.54
C GLU A 499 13.25 4.96 9.59
N ARG A 500 12.70 4.01 10.37
CA ARG A 500 13.46 3.29 11.41
C ARG A 500 14.28 2.11 10.91
N ASN A 501 14.10 1.68 9.66
CA ASN A 501 14.76 0.51 9.07
C ASN A 501 15.64 0.85 7.85
N THR A 502 15.83 2.14 7.56
CA THR A 502 16.54 2.63 6.38
C THR A 502 17.27 3.93 6.69
N ASP A 503 18.08 4.42 5.74
CA ASP A 503 18.68 5.76 5.80
C ASP A 503 17.94 6.75 4.88
N VAL A 504 16.62 6.54 4.64
CA VAL A 504 15.81 7.42 3.79
C VAL A 504 15.79 8.87 4.29
N GLY A 505 15.98 9.09 5.58
CA GLY A 505 15.81 10.38 6.24
C GLY A 505 14.35 10.57 6.66
N ILE A 506 13.78 11.73 6.34
CA ILE A 506 12.38 12.05 6.60
C ILE A 506 11.55 11.69 5.36
N LEU A 507 10.44 10.97 5.59
CA LEU A 507 9.32 10.80 4.66
C LEU A 507 8.11 11.59 5.19
N GLN A 508 7.15 11.87 4.30
CA GLN A 508 5.87 12.46 4.68
C GLN A 508 5.12 11.59 5.70
N GLU A 509 4.24 12.15 6.53
CA GLU A 509 3.48 11.40 7.54
C GLU A 509 2.61 10.31 6.92
N ASP A 510 1.99 10.59 5.78
CA ASP A 510 1.19 9.65 5.01
C ASP A 510 1.95 9.18 3.77
N ALA A 511 2.66 8.07 3.90
CA ALA A 511 3.39 7.47 2.78
C ALA A 511 2.49 7.18 1.57
N PHE A 512 1.18 6.97 1.77
CA PHE A 512 0.24 6.65 0.69
C PHE A 512 -0.22 7.87 -0.11
N THR A 513 0.16 9.08 0.29
CA THR A 513 -0.07 10.29 -0.49
C THR A 513 1.26 10.83 -1.02
N ALA A 514 1.27 11.29 -2.26
CA ALA A 514 2.49 11.67 -2.97
C ALA A 514 2.90 13.11 -2.63
N TYR A 515 4.12 13.28 -2.12
CA TYR A 515 4.68 14.59 -1.77
C TYR A 515 5.85 14.93 -2.68
N ALA A 516 5.79 16.07 -3.36
CA ALA A 516 6.92 16.60 -4.08
C ALA A 516 8.05 16.91 -3.09
N ARG A 517 9.21 16.29 -3.29
CA ARG A 517 10.30 16.34 -2.31
C ARG A 517 11.30 17.43 -2.65
N VAL A 518 11.49 18.38 -1.74
CA VAL A 518 12.41 19.53 -1.90
C VAL A 518 13.35 19.60 -0.71
N GLY A 519 14.63 19.28 -0.91
CA GLY A 519 15.64 19.34 0.17
C GLY A 519 16.74 20.37 -0.04
N GLY A 520 17.15 20.99 1.05
CA GLY A 520 18.28 21.91 1.15
C GLY A 520 19.59 21.21 1.50
N THR A 521 20.58 22.02 1.88
CA THR A 521 21.95 21.62 2.15
C THR A 521 22.29 21.73 3.63
N ALA A 522 23.57 21.89 3.97
CA ALA A 522 24.02 22.20 5.33
C ALA A 522 24.33 23.71 5.50
N GLY A 523 23.94 24.54 4.54
CA GLY A 523 24.06 26.00 4.58
C GLY A 523 22.69 26.66 4.53
N ALA A 524 22.65 27.99 4.61
CA ALA A 524 21.40 28.73 4.53
C ALA A 524 20.79 28.65 3.12
N ASP A 525 19.60 28.07 3.04
CA ASP A 525 18.87 27.82 1.82
C ASP A 525 17.54 28.59 1.77
N THR A 526 16.98 28.70 0.56
CA THR A 526 15.62 29.20 0.34
C THR A 526 14.90 28.18 -0.50
N LEU A 527 13.97 27.47 0.13
CA LEU A 527 13.23 26.35 -0.44
C LEU A 527 11.77 26.76 -0.59
N ILE A 528 11.22 26.49 -1.76
CA ILE A 528 9.84 26.84 -2.10
C ILE A 528 9.25 25.59 -2.73
N GLY A 529 8.19 25.07 -2.11
CA GLY A 529 7.37 24.00 -2.65
C GLY A 529 6.55 24.46 -3.86
N SER A 530 5.67 23.58 -4.29
CA SER A 530 4.81 23.74 -5.45
C SER A 530 3.45 24.34 -5.04
N ALA A 531 2.39 23.94 -5.74
CA ALA A 531 1.01 24.26 -5.36
C ALA A 531 0.20 22.98 -5.08
N GLY A 532 0.88 21.83 -5.02
CA GLY A 532 0.37 20.55 -4.53
C GLY A 532 1.05 20.21 -3.20
N GLU A 533 0.97 18.95 -2.78
CA GLU A 533 1.55 18.50 -1.51
C GLU A 533 3.08 18.39 -1.62
N ASP A 534 3.81 19.10 -0.75
CA ASP A 534 5.27 19.15 -0.76
C ASP A 534 5.89 18.73 0.58
N LEU A 535 6.94 17.91 0.52
CA LEU A 535 7.83 17.63 1.64
C LEU A 535 9.09 18.49 1.51
N VAL A 536 9.15 19.58 2.28
CA VAL A 536 10.23 20.57 2.25
C VAL A 536 11.17 20.38 3.43
N LEU A 537 12.45 20.11 3.15
CA LEU A 537 13.46 19.76 4.13
C LEU A 537 14.61 20.78 4.12
N GLY A 538 14.70 21.67 5.12
CA GLY A 538 15.74 22.72 5.23
C GLY A 538 17.16 22.15 5.29
N GLY A 539 17.37 21.22 6.22
CA GLY A 539 18.65 20.51 6.39
C GLY A 539 19.44 21.10 7.55
N GLY A 540 20.62 21.63 7.27
CA GLY A 540 21.33 22.43 8.28
C GLY A 540 21.51 23.83 7.75
N GLY A 541 21.46 24.85 8.58
CA GLY A 541 21.58 26.22 8.09
C GLY A 541 20.65 27.16 8.82
N ASN A 542 20.39 28.31 8.22
CA ASN A 542 19.31 29.17 8.68
C ASN A 542 18.43 29.36 7.46
N ASP A 543 17.40 28.55 7.36
CA ASP A 543 16.69 28.31 6.12
C ASP A 543 15.40 29.11 6.04
N VAL A 544 14.95 29.38 4.83
CA VAL A 544 13.63 29.96 4.56
C VAL A 544 12.84 28.97 3.74
N LEU A 545 11.80 28.39 4.34
CA LEU A 545 10.96 27.36 3.78
C LEU A 545 9.57 27.93 3.51
N SER A 546 9.04 27.67 2.32
CA SER A 546 7.66 27.97 1.95
C SER A 546 7.03 26.72 1.33
N GLY A 547 5.89 26.26 1.84
CA GLY A 547 5.15 25.13 1.26
C GLY A 547 4.46 25.56 -0.03
N GLY A 548 3.54 26.52 0.08
CA GLY A 548 2.85 27.09 -1.06
C GLY A 548 1.35 26.96 -0.89
N ALA A 549 0.71 26.18 -1.74
CA ALA A 549 -0.68 25.78 -1.54
C ALA A 549 -0.72 24.25 -1.54
N GLY A 550 -1.66 23.65 -0.83
CA GLY A 550 -1.69 22.20 -0.65
C GLY A 550 -1.48 21.84 0.81
N THR A 551 -1.47 20.54 1.11
CA THR A 551 -1.12 20.03 2.44
C THR A 551 0.38 19.79 2.45
N ASP A 552 1.15 20.68 3.06
CA ASP A 552 2.61 20.64 3.01
C ASP A 552 3.25 20.18 4.33
N GLU A 553 4.40 19.51 4.25
CA GLU A 553 5.22 19.15 5.40
C GLU A 553 6.58 19.87 5.35
N LEU A 554 6.79 20.81 6.26
CA LEU A 554 8.00 21.62 6.33
C LEU A 554 8.85 21.25 7.54
N HIS A 555 10.10 20.86 7.30
CA HIS A 555 11.08 20.51 8.33
C HIS A 555 12.31 21.40 8.23
N GLY A 556 12.44 22.38 9.13
CA GLY A 556 13.62 23.26 9.21
C GLY A 556 14.91 22.50 9.53
N GLN A 557 14.83 21.57 10.49
CA GLN A 557 15.93 20.74 10.99
C GLN A 557 16.95 21.53 11.82
N ASP A 558 18.23 21.60 11.45
CA ASP A 558 19.26 22.22 12.31
C ASP A 558 19.45 23.71 11.97
N GLY A 559 19.04 24.62 12.85
CA GLY A 559 19.50 26.01 12.91
C GLY A 559 18.43 27.05 13.26
N MET A 560 18.37 28.18 12.55
CA MET A 560 17.36 29.21 12.82
C MET A 560 16.51 29.41 11.58
N ASP A 561 15.40 28.71 11.53
CA ASP A 561 14.64 28.56 10.30
C ASP A 561 13.40 29.45 10.32
N THR A 562 12.95 29.83 9.13
CA THR A 562 11.68 30.54 8.91
C THR A 562 10.79 29.66 8.05
N LEU A 563 9.68 29.19 8.61
CA LEU A 563 8.75 28.26 7.97
C LEU A 563 7.43 28.98 7.72
N ASN A 564 6.92 28.89 6.50
CA ASN A 564 5.59 29.33 6.10
C ASN A 564 4.92 28.19 5.35
N GLY A 565 3.90 27.56 5.93
CA GLY A 565 3.15 26.48 5.27
C GLY A 565 2.50 27.00 3.99
N GLY A 566 1.68 28.02 4.14
CA GLY A 566 1.06 28.72 3.02
C GLY A 566 -0.45 28.59 3.15
N ALA A 567 -1.14 28.09 2.13
CA ALA A 567 -2.57 27.84 2.18
C ALA A 567 -2.87 26.34 2.09
N GLY A 568 -3.59 25.80 3.08
CA GLY A 568 -3.91 24.39 3.15
C GLY A 568 -3.86 23.93 4.60
N ASP A 569 -3.73 22.62 4.85
CA ASP A 569 -3.61 22.13 6.22
C ASP A 569 -2.18 21.60 6.40
N ASP A 570 -1.26 22.44 6.89
CA ASP A 570 0.18 22.16 6.84
C ASP A 570 0.73 21.59 8.15
N LEU A 571 1.85 20.85 8.05
CA LEU A 571 2.66 20.43 9.19
C LEU A 571 4.00 21.17 9.20
N LEU A 572 4.25 21.93 10.26
CA LEU A 572 5.49 22.69 10.44
C LEU A 572 6.32 22.11 11.61
N VAL A 573 7.58 21.81 11.33
CA VAL A 573 8.56 21.28 12.29
C VAL A 573 9.83 22.12 12.21
N GLY A 574 10.03 23.02 13.18
CA GLY A 574 11.21 23.88 13.23
C GLY A 574 12.50 23.07 13.37
N GLY A 575 12.59 22.27 14.43
CA GLY A 575 13.75 21.40 14.67
C GLY A 575 14.62 21.93 15.79
N ARG A 576 15.93 22.02 15.57
CA ARG A 576 16.90 22.50 16.56
C ARG A 576 17.27 23.95 16.34
N GLY A 577 16.94 24.77 17.33
CA GLY A 577 17.35 26.17 17.41
C GLY A 577 16.11 27.06 17.51
N PRO A 578 16.25 28.39 17.56
CA PRO A 578 15.10 29.28 17.65
C PRO A 578 14.51 29.53 16.26
N ASP A 579 13.34 28.96 16.01
CA ASP A 579 12.66 29.00 14.72
C ASP A 579 11.52 30.03 14.66
N MET A 580 11.10 30.39 13.46
CA MET A 580 10.01 31.31 13.20
C MET A 580 8.96 30.67 12.29
N PHE A 581 7.77 30.42 12.83
CA PHE A 581 6.60 29.96 12.09
C PHE A 581 5.78 31.18 11.68
N VAL A 582 5.68 31.41 10.37
CA VAL A 582 5.04 32.61 9.80
C VAL A 582 3.72 32.23 9.18
N PHE A 583 2.66 32.93 9.56
CA PHE A 583 1.32 32.71 9.02
C PHE A 583 0.85 33.94 8.25
N GLU A 584 0.21 33.70 7.12
CA GLU A 584 -0.45 34.70 6.29
C GLU A 584 -1.96 34.45 6.25
N ALA A 585 -2.72 35.21 5.46
CA ALA A 585 -4.17 34.99 5.36
C ALA A 585 -4.48 33.67 4.65
N ASP A 586 -5.65 33.09 4.95
CA ASP A 586 -6.12 31.82 4.36
C ASP A 586 -5.19 30.61 4.61
N PHE A 587 -4.55 30.55 5.78
CA PHE A 587 -3.57 29.50 6.10
C PHE A 587 -4.17 28.13 6.46
N GLY A 588 -5.47 28.01 6.74
CA GLY A 588 -6.13 26.73 7.02
C GLY A 588 -5.86 26.12 8.40
N ASP A 589 -5.94 24.80 8.54
CA ASP A 589 -5.84 24.08 9.82
C ASP A 589 -4.44 23.46 10.03
N ASP A 590 -3.47 24.33 10.32
CA ASP A 590 -2.06 23.97 10.47
C ASP A 590 -1.71 23.31 11.81
N ARG A 591 -0.62 22.55 11.78
CA ARG A 591 -0.05 21.86 12.94
C ARG A 591 1.42 22.21 13.10
N ILE A 592 1.81 22.60 14.32
CA ILE A 592 3.22 22.76 14.70
C ILE A 592 3.62 21.62 15.63
N ARG A 593 4.68 20.89 15.28
CA ARG A 593 5.27 19.86 16.13
C ARG A 593 6.64 20.28 16.66
N GLY A 594 6.86 20.00 17.94
CA GLY A 594 8.20 20.09 18.53
C GLY A 594 8.64 21.50 18.85
N LEU A 595 7.70 22.41 19.13
CA LEU A 595 7.98 23.78 19.55
C LEU A 595 8.95 23.80 20.75
N ASP A 596 10.10 24.46 20.62
CA ASP A 596 11.15 24.54 21.62
C ASP A 596 11.39 25.98 22.12
N THR A 597 12.32 26.11 23.06
CA THR A 597 12.68 27.37 23.70
C THR A 597 13.37 28.30 22.71
N GLY A 598 12.69 29.36 22.34
CA GLY A 598 13.22 30.39 21.43
C GLY A 598 12.37 30.57 20.20
N ASP A 599 11.51 29.58 19.91
CA ASP A 599 10.59 29.62 18.79
C ASP A 599 9.59 30.76 18.89
N ARG A 600 9.12 31.19 17.72
CA ARG A 600 8.17 32.28 17.55
C ARG A 600 7.12 31.92 16.52
N ILE A 601 5.87 32.29 16.82
CA ILE A 601 4.74 32.21 15.89
C ILE A 601 4.43 33.66 15.48
N ASP A 602 4.65 34.00 14.22
CA ASP A 602 4.43 35.33 13.65
C ASP A 602 3.08 35.41 12.94
N LEU A 603 2.15 36.11 13.58
CA LEU A 603 0.81 36.42 13.07
C LEU A 603 0.70 37.86 12.58
N SER A 604 1.80 38.64 12.61
CA SER A 604 1.78 40.08 12.30
C SER A 604 1.44 40.41 10.84
N ARG A 605 1.42 39.39 9.97
CA ARG A 605 1.02 39.48 8.56
C ARG A 605 -0.48 39.28 8.35
N ILE A 606 -1.19 38.80 9.37
CA ILE A 606 -2.64 38.59 9.32
C ILE A 606 -3.32 39.90 9.72
N ALA A 607 -3.94 40.58 8.75
CA ALA A 607 -4.50 41.91 8.95
C ALA A 607 -5.64 41.97 9.99
N SER A 608 -6.29 40.84 10.24
CA SER A 608 -7.36 40.69 11.24
C SER A 608 -6.83 40.55 12.68
N VAL A 609 -5.54 40.20 12.86
CA VAL A 609 -4.90 40.02 14.17
C VAL A 609 -4.16 41.30 14.54
N THR A 610 -4.66 42.02 15.55
CA THR A 610 -4.11 43.31 15.99
C THR A 610 -3.67 43.31 17.45
N SER A 611 -4.13 42.33 18.23
CA SER A 611 -3.61 42.02 19.57
C SER A 611 -3.76 40.53 19.88
N VAL A 612 -3.12 40.06 20.97
CA VAL A 612 -3.26 38.68 21.47
C VAL A 612 -4.70 38.31 21.82
N ASP A 613 -5.58 39.30 22.07
CA ASP A 613 -6.98 39.05 22.38
C ASP A 613 -7.78 38.58 21.15
N ASP A 614 -7.21 38.70 19.94
CA ASP A 614 -7.82 38.24 18.68
C ASP A 614 -7.58 36.74 18.43
N VAL A 615 -6.81 36.05 19.30
CA VAL A 615 -6.52 34.61 19.22
C VAL A 615 -7.22 33.87 20.36
N GLU A 616 -8.17 32.99 20.02
CA GLU A 616 -8.81 32.12 21.01
C GLU A 616 -7.98 30.85 21.22
N VAL A 617 -7.89 30.38 22.46
CA VAL A 617 -7.01 29.28 22.85
C VAL A 617 -7.81 28.16 23.52
N VAL A 618 -7.72 26.95 22.97
CA VAL A 618 -8.43 25.76 23.45
C VAL A 618 -7.44 24.63 23.72
N GLU A 619 -7.44 24.09 24.94
CA GLU A 619 -6.66 22.88 25.25
C GLU A 619 -7.44 21.64 24.82
N THR A 620 -6.79 20.76 24.07
CA THR A 620 -7.34 19.48 23.60
C THR A 620 -6.54 18.30 24.16
N ALA A 621 -6.88 17.07 23.75
CA ALA A 621 -6.07 15.90 24.08
C ALA A 621 -4.68 15.94 23.41
N ASP A 622 -4.62 16.50 22.20
CA ASP A 622 -3.47 16.43 21.29
C ASP A 622 -2.52 17.62 21.43
N GLY A 623 -3.00 18.71 22.01
CA GLY A 623 -2.19 19.91 22.24
C GLY A 623 -3.01 21.15 22.53
N LEU A 624 -2.42 22.30 22.24
CA LEU A 624 -3.08 23.59 22.32
C LEU A 624 -3.54 24.04 20.93
N VAL A 625 -4.81 24.36 20.77
CA VAL A 625 -5.38 24.88 19.52
C VAL A 625 -5.52 26.38 19.64
N LEU A 626 -4.93 27.12 18.68
CA LEU A 626 -5.06 28.55 18.52
C LEU A 626 -6.06 28.81 17.39
N MET A 627 -7.19 29.43 17.68
CA MET A 627 -8.18 29.80 16.68
C MET A 627 -7.92 31.25 16.27
N VAL A 628 -7.55 31.46 15.01
CA VAL A 628 -7.11 32.75 14.48
C VAL A 628 -8.21 33.36 13.60
N ALA A 629 -9.13 34.08 14.23
CA ALA A 629 -10.26 34.73 13.57
C ALA A 629 -11.02 33.83 12.57
N GLU A 630 -11.19 34.26 11.31
CA GLU A 630 -11.80 33.49 10.22
C GLU A 630 -10.75 32.83 9.30
N GLU A 631 -9.46 32.89 9.65
CA GLU A 631 -8.36 32.45 8.77
C GLU A 631 -8.09 30.93 8.89
N GLY A 632 -8.14 30.38 10.09
CA GLY A 632 -7.71 29.00 10.34
C GLY A 632 -7.44 28.67 11.81
N THR A 633 -6.94 27.45 12.06
CA THR A 633 -6.50 26.99 13.37
C THR A 633 -5.04 26.54 13.37
N ILE A 634 -4.31 26.82 14.46
CA ILE A 634 -2.93 26.34 14.64
C ILE A 634 -2.92 25.39 15.83
N THR A 635 -2.61 24.12 15.59
CA THR A 635 -2.52 23.10 16.63
C THR A 635 -1.06 22.89 17.05
N LEU A 636 -0.73 23.24 18.29
CA LEU A 636 0.59 23.02 18.89
C LEU A 636 0.66 21.62 19.50
N LEU A 637 1.12 20.64 18.72
CA LEU A 637 1.13 19.23 19.09
C LEU A 637 2.07 18.95 20.26
N GLY A 638 1.59 18.17 21.24
CA GLY A 638 2.39 17.74 22.38
C GLY A 638 2.75 18.84 23.39
N THR A 639 2.30 20.07 23.15
CA THR A 639 2.65 21.21 23.99
C THR A 639 1.52 21.52 24.97
N ARG A 640 1.85 21.58 26.27
CA ARG A 640 0.94 22.07 27.31
C ARG A 640 1.52 23.34 27.92
N PHE A 641 0.84 24.47 27.68
CA PHE A 641 1.20 25.76 28.26
C PHE A 641 0.34 26.07 29.49
N GLU A 642 0.92 26.76 30.47
CA GLU A 642 0.11 27.58 31.37
C GLU A 642 -0.39 28.81 30.59
N PRO A 643 -1.63 29.31 30.80
CA PRO A 643 -2.26 30.34 29.96
C PRO A 643 -1.44 31.62 29.70
N ASN A 644 -0.49 31.96 30.59
CA ASN A 644 0.33 33.17 30.48
C ASN A 644 1.67 32.96 29.76
N GLN A 645 1.95 31.76 29.24
CA GLN A 645 3.22 31.45 28.56
C GLN A 645 3.15 31.68 27.04
N LEU A 646 1.94 31.71 26.46
CA LEU A 646 1.74 31.86 25.02
C LEU A 646 2.13 33.24 24.49
N ASP A 647 1.91 34.30 25.28
CA ASP A 647 2.35 35.68 24.96
C ASP A 647 3.85 35.77 24.65
N GLY A 648 4.64 34.84 25.19
CA GLY A 648 6.07 34.77 24.95
C GLY A 648 6.45 34.20 23.59
N TYR A 649 5.54 33.54 22.88
CA TYR A 649 5.76 32.90 21.58
C TYR A 649 5.14 33.68 20.41
N LEU A 650 4.03 34.40 20.65
CA LEU A 650 3.33 35.16 19.63
C LEU A 650 4.05 36.47 19.27
N LEU A 651 4.21 36.72 17.98
CA LEU A 651 4.52 38.02 17.40
C LEU A 651 3.27 38.52 16.67
N ILE A 652 2.75 39.69 17.08
CA ILE A 652 1.54 40.33 16.58
C ILE A 652 1.84 41.77 16.19
#